data_AF-A0AA39HYM9-F1
#
_entry.id   AF-A0AA39HYM9-F1
#
_cell.length_a   1.000
_cell.length_b   1.000
_cell.length_c   1.000
_cell.angle_alpha   90.00
_cell.angle_beta   90.00
_cell.angle_gamma   90.00
#
_symmetry.space_group_name_H-M   'P 1'
#
loop_
_entity.id
_entity.type
_entity.pdbx_description
1 polymer ?
#
loop_
_entity_poly.entity_id
_entity_poly.type
_entity_poly.pdbx_seq_one_letter_code
_entity_poly.pdbx_strand_id
1 'polypeptide(L)'
;MQNALPIIIFLFLPWTVPAVEKGVVHMCDADTSPNWQIFCTGHILEAVNTLGLFNDSKDYVDMSLRASPDKVMKVWNETFQSNPSKQINKAKLQAFLEEYFLPAGSELMDCTPIDWTPNPLKISKILDPVLKQWALKIHGIWKDLCKQIRPQIAQHPDRYSLLDVPYEFIAPGGRFREFYYWDAYWIIKGLIVSEMYNTTQNMIRNLAHMVERFGFVPNGGRVYYLQRSQPPMLIPMVYEYYEATNDKNFLREILPVLEKELDFWHKNRTLDMSIKGRNVTVFRYRTNSNVPRPEAYMSDVNRAQAIPEDARPSLWKNLASTAESGWDFSSRWCADHKNITTIQTTHIIPVDLNAIICGNYDILAHLYGQIGNIIASEYYNKKRLEFKETMEMVFYDNTVGAWFDYNLDSDTQNTNFYLSTVTPLFAGCYDTTDQELSRRLYAYMESVGAFNFTAGIPTGLIRNSGEQWDFPYAWPHLNHMAIEAFRKSGSPEIQNYAFKLAEKWIAGNYEVYEKTGLMWEKYDVDGKVPLADSGGEYTVQVGFGWTNGVILDLLNTYHEQMTIRHNAMSGHDDQLSPRSYPIYVGNLPREAHVHDVESFFRQYGSIKSLQVKSRADKTRYALIEYENEGDARYAASRDGYIYYAKRLTIEVPVCRIYVTGLPKNIGEYALHEIFAKYGSIKRVRVGSMSNSTLSYGVIEYCDPVEAEEAVWTMNKQQLEGSYMEVTLNPPQNPNLSYRQRRTPYRLLVTGLPVEVDQLSLRNYMSRAGEVCYARVTNDGFGFVEFRCAESLDSAVEKLNGSQFPYGEYSFVIHVEREGRSAARDRSRSDILLRY
;
A
#
# COMPACT_ATOMS: atom_id res chain seq x y z
N MET A 1 -52.73 -47.45 -57.45
CA MET A 1 -51.47 -48.15 -57.74
C MET A 1 -50.34 -47.35 -57.13
N GLN A 2 -49.41 -48.05 -56.49
CA GLN A 2 -48.24 -47.55 -55.77
C GLN A 2 -47.32 -46.68 -56.64
N ASN A 3 -46.58 -45.76 -55.99
CA ASN A 3 -45.14 -45.47 -56.16
C ASN A 3 -44.87 -44.02 -55.67
N ALA A 4 -44.33 -43.83 -54.47
CA ALA A 4 -42.90 -43.83 -54.12
C ALA A 4 -42.20 -42.51 -54.55
N LEU A 5 -42.09 -41.58 -53.59
CA LEU A 5 -41.16 -40.45 -53.60
C LEU A 5 -39.93 -40.82 -52.74
N PRO A 6 -38.69 -40.61 -53.21
CA PRO A 6 -37.51 -40.88 -52.40
C PRO A 6 -37.29 -39.76 -51.38
N ILE A 7 -37.10 -40.17 -50.13
CA ILE A 7 -36.72 -39.32 -49.00
C ILE A 7 -35.27 -38.83 -49.23
N ILE A 8 -35.08 -37.53 -49.33
CA ILE A 8 -33.76 -36.89 -49.24
C ILE A 8 -33.41 -36.81 -47.75
N ILE A 9 -32.48 -37.65 -47.32
CA ILE A 9 -31.88 -37.60 -45.98
C ILE A 9 -30.95 -36.40 -45.92
N PHE A 10 -31.36 -35.33 -45.24
CA PHE A 10 -30.44 -34.31 -44.76
C PHE A 10 -29.64 -34.90 -43.60
N LEU A 11 -28.36 -35.21 -43.86
CA LEU A 11 -27.38 -35.49 -42.81
C LEU A 11 -27.12 -34.20 -42.03
N PHE A 12 -27.89 -34.00 -40.96
CA PHE A 12 -27.49 -33.11 -39.88
C PHE A 12 -26.29 -33.74 -39.17
N LEU A 13 -25.08 -33.24 -39.47
CA LEU A 13 -23.95 -33.43 -38.58
C LEU A 13 -24.24 -32.62 -37.31
N PRO A 14 -24.33 -33.25 -36.13
CA PRO A 14 -24.54 -32.53 -34.89
C PRO A 14 -23.31 -31.66 -34.65
N TRP A 15 -23.53 -30.36 -34.49
CA TRP A 15 -22.55 -29.48 -33.88
C TRP A 15 -22.23 -30.06 -32.50
N THR A 16 -21.02 -30.56 -32.34
CA THR A 16 -20.51 -31.00 -31.05
C THR A 16 -20.26 -29.73 -30.24
N VAL A 17 -21.24 -29.38 -29.40
CA VAL A 17 -21.03 -28.47 -28.27
C VAL A 17 -19.84 -29.04 -27.49
N PRO A 18 -18.78 -28.26 -27.18
CA PRO A 18 -17.74 -28.72 -26.27
C PRO A 18 -18.45 -29.19 -25.01
N ALA A 19 -18.26 -30.45 -24.63
CA ALA A 19 -18.88 -30.99 -23.43
C ALA A 19 -18.44 -30.10 -22.26
N VAL A 20 -19.40 -29.43 -21.61
CA VAL A 20 -19.16 -28.79 -20.33
C VAL A 20 -18.65 -29.88 -19.41
N GLU A 21 -17.37 -29.81 -19.03
CA GLU A 21 -16.79 -30.75 -18.07
C GLU A 21 -17.65 -30.75 -16.81
N LYS A 22 -18.17 -31.92 -16.44
CA LYS A 22 -19.05 -32.08 -15.27
C LYS A 22 -18.38 -31.47 -14.03
N GLY A 23 -18.97 -30.41 -13.48
CA GLY A 23 -18.52 -29.77 -12.24
C GLY A 23 -17.72 -28.46 -12.43
N VAL A 24 -17.47 -28.01 -13.66
CA VAL A 24 -16.86 -26.69 -13.92
C VAL A 24 -17.93 -25.60 -13.85
N VAL A 25 -17.64 -24.54 -13.09
CA VAL A 25 -18.49 -23.35 -12.96
C VAL A 25 -17.64 -22.13 -13.34
N HIS A 26 -18.01 -21.47 -14.43
CA HIS A 26 -17.32 -20.27 -14.92
C HIS A 26 -17.80 -19.00 -14.21
N MET A 27 -17.04 -17.90 -14.35
CA MET A 27 -17.43 -16.58 -13.83
C MET A 27 -18.63 -15.96 -14.54
N CYS A 28 -18.89 -16.37 -15.78
CA CYS A 28 -20.14 -16.18 -16.49
C CYS A 28 -20.29 -17.28 -17.55
N ASP A 29 -21.52 -17.50 -18.00
CA ASP A 29 -21.97 -18.59 -18.85
C ASP A 29 -23.07 -18.11 -19.81
N ALA A 30 -23.63 -19.04 -20.59
CA ALA A 30 -24.68 -18.73 -21.57
C ALA A 30 -25.97 -18.18 -20.95
N ASP A 31 -26.24 -18.48 -19.68
CA ASP A 31 -27.44 -18.00 -18.97
C ASP A 31 -27.25 -16.56 -18.46
N THR A 32 -26.00 -16.17 -18.21
CA THR A 32 -25.65 -14.87 -17.62
C THR A 32 -25.12 -13.85 -18.64
N SER A 33 -24.48 -14.28 -19.72
CA SER A 33 -23.98 -13.38 -20.77
C SER A 33 -23.85 -14.04 -22.15
N PRO A 34 -24.29 -13.40 -23.26
CA PRO A 34 -24.13 -13.95 -24.61
C PRO A 34 -22.67 -14.02 -25.11
N ASN A 35 -21.74 -13.30 -24.48
CA ASN A 35 -20.32 -13.24 -24.87
C ASN A 35 -19.39 -14.01 -23.91
N TRP A 36 -19.95 -14.92 -23.11
CA TRP A 36 -19.24 -15.71 -22.11
C TRP A 36 -18.02 -16.46 -22.68
N GLN A 37 -18.10 -16.99 -23.89
CA GLN A 37 -17.01 -17.73 -24.56
C GLN A 37 -15.81 -16.87 -24.98
N ILE A 38 -15.94 -15.55 -24.89
CA ILE A 38 -14.90 -14.60 -25.27
C ILE A 38 -14.26 -14.00 -24.02
N PHE A 39 -15.08 -13.58 -23.05
CA PHE A 39 -14.61 -12.82 -21.89
C PHE A 39 -14.54 -13.61 -20.58
N CYS A 40 -15.24 -14.74 -20.45
CA CYS A 40 -15.28 -15.52 -19.20
C CYS A 40 -14.62 -16.89 -19.29
N THR A 41 -14.51 -17.43 -20.49
CA THR A 41 -13.90 -18.73 -20.78
C THR A 41 -13.50 -18.80 -22.24
N GLY A 42 -13.12 -19.98 -22.73
CA GLY A 42 -12.86 -20.25 -24.14
C GLY A 42 -11.42 -19.99 -24.58
N HIS A 43 -11.13 -20.42 -25.80
CA HIS A 43 -9.77 -20.45 -26.34
C HIS A 43 -9.20 -19.06 -26.63
N ILE A 44 -10.04 -18.04 -26.87
CA ILE A 44 -9.54 -16.67 -27.09
C ILE A 44 -8.92 -16.14 -25.80
N LEU A 45 -9.66 -16.20 -24.68
CA LEU A 45 -9.18 -15.79 -23.36
C LEU A 45 -7.87 -16.52 -22.99
N GLU A 46 -7.84 -17.84 -23.17
CA GLU A 46 -6.65 -18.65 -22.88
C GLU A 46 -5.46 -18.25 -23.76
N ALA A 47 -5.65 -18.11 -25.08
CA ALA A 47 -4.57 -17.78 -26.02
C ALA A 47 -3.97 -16.40 -25.76
N VAL A 48 -4.82 -15.39 -25.51
CA VAL A 48 -4.38 -14.02 -25.24
C VAL A 48 -3.51 -13.95 -23.99
N ASN A 49 -3.93 -14.64 -22.94
CA ASN A 49 -3.22 -14.69 -21.67
C ASN A 49 -1.91 -15.51 -21.76
N THR A 50 -1.97 -16.72 -22.31
CA THR A 50 -0.80 -17.63 -22.38
C THR A 50 0.31 -17.13 -23.31
N LEU A 51 -0.01 -16.37 -24.36
CA LEU A 51 0.99 -15.75 -25.25
C LEU A 51 1.51 -14.40 -24.74
N GLY A 52 1.02 -13.92 -23.59
CA GLY A 52 1.44 -12.68 -22.95
C GLY A 52 1.33 -11.49 -23.89
N LEU A 53 0.15 -11.29 -24.51
CA LEU A 53 -0.11 -10.13 -25.36
C LEU A 53 -0.26 -8.84 -24.56
N PHE A 54 -0.75 -8.95 -23.33
CA PHE A 54 -0.92 -7.84 -22.39
C PHE A 54 -0.16 -8.15 -21.10
N ASN A 55 0.31 -7.11 -20.42
CA ASN A 55 0.94 -7.24 -19.10
C ASN A 55 -0.11 -7.48 -18.00
N ASP A 56 -1.32 -6.94 -18.17
CA ASP A 56 -2.47 -7.13 -17.27
C ASP A 56 -3.56 -7.94 -17.99
N SER A 57 -4.00 -9.04 -17.39
CA SER A 57 -5.11 -9.86 -17.91
C SER A 57 -6.40 -9.05 -18.06
N LYS A 58 -6.60 -8.00 -17.25
CA LYS A 58 -7.77 -7.12 -17.31
C LYS A 58 -7.86 -6.32 -18.61
N ASP A 59 -6.74 -6.00 -19.25
CA ASP A 59 -6.75 -5.20 -20.49
C ASP A 59 -7.51 -5.90 -21.61
N TYR A 60 -7.39 -7.22 -21.73
CA TYR A 60 -8.14 -8.00 -22.73
C TYR A 60 -9.63 -8.08 -22.40
N VAL A 61 -9.97 -8.42 -21.15
CA VAL A 61 -11.38 -8.60 -20.78
C VAL A 61 -12.16 -7.28 -20.71
N ASP A 62 -11.47 -6.15 -20.67
CA ASP A 62 -12.05 -4.80 -20.80
C ASP A 62 -12.18 -4.32 -22.26
N MET A 63 -11.70 -5.09 -23.25
CA MET A 63 -11.91 -4.76 -24.67
C MET A 63 -13.39 -4.95 -25.06
N SER A 64 -13.80 -4.30 -26.15
CA SER A 64 -15.15 -4.46 -26.72
C SER A 64 -15.11 -4.98 -28.15
N LEU A 65 -16.16 -5.66 -28.59
CA LEU A 65 -16.21 -6.29 -29.90
C LEU A 65 -16.69 -5.32 -30.99
N ARG A 66 -16.03 -5.35 -32.15
CA ARG A 66 -16.46 -4.63 -33.36
C ARG A 66 -17.62 -5.32 -34.07
N ALA A 67 -17.87 -6.59 -33.77
CA ALA A 67 -18.90 -7.43 -34.37
C ALA A 67 -19.62 -8.26 -33.28
N SER A 68 -20.71 -8.96 -33.64
CA SER A 68 -21.38 -9.86 -32.71
C SER A 68 -20.46 -11.00 -32.24
N PRO A 69 -20.64 -11.51 -31.01
CA PRO A 69 -19.88 -12.65 -30.49
C PRO A 69 -19.84 -13.84 -31.45
N ASP A 70 -20.97 -14.21 -32.05
CA ASP A 70 -21.07 -15.31 -33.02
C ASP A 70 -20.15 -15.12 -34.23
N LYS A 71 -20.08 -13.90 -34.76
CA LYS A 71 -19.21 -13.60 -35.90
C LYS A 71 -17.73 -13.69 -35.49
N VAL A 72 -17.38 -13.15 -34.32
CA VAL A 72 -16.01 -13.19 -33.79
C VAL A 72 -15.57 -14.65 -33.55
N MET A 73 -16.42 -15.46 -32.92
CA MET A 73 -16.15 -16.89 -32.68
C MET A 73 -16.08 -17.70 -33.98
N LYS A 74 -16.92 -17.40 -34.98
CA LYS A 74 -16.84 -18.03 -36.29
C LYS A 74 -15.50 -17.74 -36.97
N VAL A 75 -15.09 -16.47 -37.04
CA VAL A 75 -13.82 -16.07 -37.65
C VAL A 75 -12.63 -16.65 -36.87
N TRP A 76 -12.72 -16.70 -35.55
CA TRP A 76 -11.72 -17.37 -34.71
C TRP A 76 -11.52 -18.84 -35.12
N ASN A 77 -12.61 -19.60 -35.20
CA ASN A 77 -12.57 -21.02 -35.56
C ASN A 77 -12.02 -21.24 -36.98
N GLU A 78 -12.39 -20.39 -37.94
CA GLU A 78 -11.86 -20.44 -39.32
C GLU A 78 -10.36 -20.10 -39.39
N THR A 79 -9.91 -19.13 -38.58
CA THR A 79 -8.53 -18.62 -38.60
C THR A 79 -7.55 -19.54 -37.87
N PHE A 80 -7.96 -20.10 -36.72
CA PHE A 80 -7.08 -20.84 -35.82
C PHE A 80 -7.36 -22.35 -35.76
N GLN A 81 -8.41 -22.86 -36.42
CA GLN A 81 -8.69 -24.29 -36.64
C GLN A 81 -8.58 -25.17 -35.38
N SER A 82 -9.11 -24.70 -34.24
CA SER A 82 -9.04 -25.40 -32.94
C SER A 82 -7.62 -25.73 -32.46
N ASN A 83 -6.59 -25.03 -32.96
CA ASN A 83 -5.22 -25.24 -32.48
C ASN A 83 -5.14 -24.91 -30.99
N PRO A 84 -4.47 -25.75 -30.17
CA PRO A 84 -4.26 -25.44 -28.77
C PRO A 84 -3.54 -24.10 -28.65
N SER A 85 -3.98 -23.27 -27.71
CA SER A 85 -3.51 -21.90 -27.41
C SER A 85 -2.00 -21.67 -27.60
N LYS A 86 -1.17 -22.65 -27.22
CA LYS A 86 0.31 -22.64 -27.30
C LYS A 86 0.90 -22.74 -28.71
N GLN A 87 0.12 -23.12 -29.72
CA GLN A 87 0.57 -23.26 -31.12
C GLN A 87 0.13 -22.07 -31.99
N ILE A 88 -0.60 -21.11 -31.42
CA ILE A 88 -1.07 -19.92 -32.13
C ILE A 88 0.08 -18.94 -32.33
N ASN A 89 0.23 -18.42 -33.55
CA ASN A 89 1.21 -17.39 -33.84
C ASN A 89 0.79 -16.05 -33.20
N LYS A 90 1.64 -15.49 -32.33
CA LYS A 90 1.38 -14.24 -31.59
C LYS A 90 1.01 -13.05 -32.50
N ALA A 91 1.68 -12.88 -33.64
CA ALA A 91 1.38 -11.79 -34.58
C ALA A 91 0.02 -11.97 -35.27
N LYS A 92 -0.37 -13.21 -35.60
CA LYS A 92 -1.71 -13.49 -36.13
C LYS A 92 -2.81 -13.23 -35.09
N LEU A 93 -2.58 -13.61 -33.84
CA LEU A 93 -3.52 -13.32 -32.75
C LEU A 93 -3.67 -11.81 -32.54
N GLN A 94 -2.56 -11.07 -32.57
CA GLN A 94 -2.60 -9.61 -32.45
C GLN A 94 -3.37 -8.95 -33.61
N ALA A 95 -3.15 -9.37 -34.86
CA ALA A 95 -3.91 -8.88 -36.00
C ALA A 95 -5.42 -9.18 -35.87
N PHE A 96 -5.78 -10.37 -35.38
CA PHE A 96 -7.17 -10.72 -35.09
C PHE A 96 -7.80 -9.79 -34.04
N LEU A 97 -7.09 -9.49 -32.94
CA LEU A 97 -7.58 -8.55 -31.93
C LEU A 97 -7.74 -7.14 -32.50
N GLU A 98 -6.77 -6.65 -33.28
CA GLU A 98 -6.83 -5.33 -33.91
C GLU A 98 -8.02 -5.18 -34.87
N GLU A 99 -8.38 -6.25 -35.59
CA GLU A 99 -9.49 -6.26 -36.54
C GLU A 99 -10.88 -6.39 -35.88
N TYR A 100 -10.99 -7.17 -34.79
CA TYR A 100 -12.29 -7.54 -34.20
C TYR A 100 -12.58 -6.91 -32.84
N PHE A 101 -11.60 -6.29 -32.19
CA PHE A 101 -11.75 -5.66 -30.90
C PHE A 101 -11.42 -4.17 -30.95
N LEU A 102 -12.06 -3.41 -30.06
CA LEU A 102 -11.74 -2.03 -29.73
C LEU A 102 -10.88 -2.01 -28.44
N PRO A 103 -9.99 -1.01 -28.29
CA PRO A 103 -9.19 -0.85 -27.07
C PRO A 103 -10.03 -0.81 -25.79
N ALA A 104 -9.45 -1.26 -24.68
CA ALA A 104 -10.08 -1.20 -23.36
C ALA A 104 -10.58 0.22 -23.02
N GLY A 105 -11.81 0.31 -22.49
CA GLY A 105 -12.42 1.60 -22.14
C GLY A 105 -13.06 2.38 -23.29
N SER A 106 -13.03 1.88 -24.53
CA SER A 106 -13.68 2.53 -25.69
C SER A 106 -15.20 2.75 -25.49
N GLU A 107 -15.79 1.99 -24.59
CA GLU A 107 -17.19 2.01 -24.17
C GLU A 107 -17.58 3.18 -23.26
N LEU A 108 -16.60 3.89 -22.68
CA LEU A 108 -16.83 4.96 -21.72
C LEU A 108 -16.58 6.35 -22.35
N MET A 109 -17.24 7.35 -21.77
CA MET A 109 -17.00 8.77 -22.00
C MET A 109 -16.71 9.45 -20.67
N ASP A 110 -15.80 10.41 -20.67
CA ASP A 110 -15.63 11.31 -19.54
C ASP A 110 -16.86 12.22 -19.43
N CYS A 111 -17.26 12.53 -18.19
CA CYS A 111 -18.36 13.43 -17.90
C CYS A 111 -17.98 14.47 -16.86
N THR A 112 -18.80 15.50 -16.72
CA THR A 112 -18.81 16.34 -15.52
C THR A 112 -20.08 16.01 -14.76
N PRO A 113 -20.00 15.66 -13.47
CA PRO A 113 -21.18 15.36 -12.68
C PRO A 113 -22.19 16.51 -12.71
N ILE A 114 -23.48 16.18 -12.82
CA ILE A 114 -24.56 17.12 -13.18
C ILE A 114 -24.76 18.28 -12.20
N ASP A 115 -24.37 18.09 -10.95
CA ASP A 115 -24.54 19.02 -9.84
C ASP A 115 -23.20 19.46 -9.22
N TRP A 116 -22.08 19.24 -9.93
CA TRP A 116 -20.77 19.72 -9.50
C TRP A 116 -20.72 21.25 -9.50
N THR A 117 -20.28 21.85 -8.39
CA THR A 117 -20.08 23.30 -8.27
C THR A 117 -18.73 23.61 -7.65
N PRO A 118 -18.01 24.66 -8.09
CA PRO A 118 -16.61 24.86 -7.72
C PRO A 118 -16.36 25.17 -6.23
N ASN A 119 -17.37 25.60 -5.47
CA ASN A 119 -17.22 25.99 -4.07
C ASN A 119 -18.38 25.45 -3.20
N PRO A 120 -18.39 24.15 -2.87
CA PRO A 120 -19.42 23.57 -2.00
C PRO A 120 -19.40 24.19 -0.60
N LEU A 121 -20.58 24.44 -0.02
CA LEU A 121 -20.71 25.10 1.28
C LEU A 121 -20.08 24.28 2.41
N LYS A 122 -20.22 22.96 2.39
CA LYS A 122 -19.62 22.07 3.39
C LYS A 122 -18.09 22.17 3.41
N ILE A 123 -17.44 22.17 2.25
CA ILE A 123 -15.99 22.38 2.13
C ILE A 123 -15.59 23.79 2.59
N SER A 124 -16.46 24.79 2.34
CA SER A 124 -16.17 26.17 2.74
C SER A 124 -16.03 26.38 4.25
N LYS A 125 -16.60 25.48 5.08
CA LYS A 125 -16.57 25.50 6.55
C LYS A 125 -15.26 25.02 7.17
N ILE A 126 -14.37 24.39 6.39
CA ILE A 126 -13.05 23.97 6.86
C ILE A 126 -12.26 25.22 7.24
N LEU A 127 -11.85 25.33 8.51
CA LEU A 127 -11.21 26.53 9.04
C LEU A 127 -9.75 26.65 8.62
N ASP A 128 -9.01 25.53 8.59
CA ASP A 128 -7.62 25.52 8.14
C ASP A 128 -7.56 25.84 6.63
N PRO A 129 -6.88 26.93 6.21
CA PRO A 129 -6.88 27.37 4.83
C PRO A 129 -6.16 26.41 3.88
N VAL A 130 -5.14 25.68 4.37
CA VAL A 130 -4.38 24.71 3.57
C VAL A 130 -5.23 23.48 3.32
N LEU A 131 -5.84 22.94 4.38
CA LEU A 131 -6.73 21.79 4.26
C LEU A 131 -7.98 22.11 3.43
N LYS A 132 -8.53 23.33 3.55
CA LYS A 132 -9.63 23.79 2.70
C LYS A 132 -9.23 23.83 1.22
N GLN A 133 -8.05 24.37 0.91
CA GLN A 133 -7.57 24.39 -0.47
C GLN A 133 -7.34 22.98 -1.01
N TRP A 134 -6.80 22.07 -0.19
CA TRP A 134 -6.63 20.67 -0.56
C TRP A 134 -7.97 19.97 -0.81
N ALA A 135 -8.96 20.18 0.07
CA ALA A 135 -10.31 19.65 -0.12
C ALA A 135 -10.95 20.14 -1.43
N LEU A 136 -10.77 21.41 -1.81
CA LEU A 136 -11.23 21.92 -3.11
C LEU A 136 -10.51 21.26 -4.31
N LYS A 137 -9.22 20.94 -4.17
CA LYS A 137 -8.49 20.17 -5.20
C LYS A 137 -9.04 18.74 -5.32
N ILE A 138 -9.25 18.05 -4.19
CA ILE A 138 -9.86 16.71 -4.18
C ILE A 138 -11.26 16.73 -4.78
N HIS A 139 -12.08 17.72 -4.44
CA HIS A 139 -13.40 17.93 -5.02
C HIS A 139 -13.35 18.12 -6.55
N GLY A 140 -12.28 18.72 -7.08
CA GLY A 140 -12.04 18.82 -8.52
C GLY A 140 -11.85 17.47 -9.22
N ILE A 141 -11.27 16.48 -8.52
CA ILE A 141 -10.97 15.14 -9.06
C ILE A 141 -12.25 14.37 -9.42
N TRP A 142 -13.41 14.70 -8.84
CA TRP A 142 -14.68 14.05 -9.21
C TRP A 142 -15.02 14.18 -10.69
N LYS A 143 -14.55 15.25 -11.37
CA LYS A 143 -14.71 15.41 -12.82
C LYS A 143 -13.87 14.41 -13.60
N ASP A 144 -12.65 14.13 -13.12
CA ASP A 144 -11.72 13.20 -13.78
C ASP A 144 -12.19 11.75 -13.62
N LEU A 145 -12.82 11.44 -12.49
CA LEU A 145 -13.35 10.11 -12.17
C LEU A 145 -14.78 9.86 -12.70
N CYS A 146 -15.47 10.89 -13.18
CA CYS A 146 -16.81 10.74 -13.77
C CYS A 146 -16.72 9.97 -15.09
N LYS A 147 -17.56 8.94 -15.21
CA LYS A 147 -17.71 8.13 -16.42
C LYS A 147 -19.18 7.99 -16.77
N GLN A 148 -19.46 8.03 -18.07
CA GLN A 148 -20.77 7.75 -18.63
C GLN A 148 -20.64 6.68 -19.72
N ILE A 149 -21.54 5.71 -19.71
CA ILE A 149 -21.60 4.66 -20.73
C ILE A 149 -22.10 5.26 -22.04
N ARG A 150 -21.44 4.95 -23.16
CA ARG A 150 -21.89 5.40 -24.48
C ARG A 150 -23.30 4.88 -24.79
N PRO A 151 -24.27 5.73 -25.17
CA PRO A 151 -25.65 5.29 -25.45
C PRO A 151 -25.79 4.20 -26.53
N GLN A 152 -24.80 4.10 -27.42
CA GLN A 152 -24.76 3.09 -28.50
C GLN A 152 -24.58 1.66 -27.97
N ILE A 153 -24.06 1.50 -26.73
CA ILE A 153 -23.83 0.20 -26.10
C ILE A 153 -25.15 -0.53 -25.85
N ALA A 154 -26.19 0.20 -25.43
CA ALA A 154 -27.52 -0.35 -25.19
C ALA A 154 -28.15 -1.01 -26.43
N GLN A 155 -27.69 -0.69 -27.64
CA GLN A 155 -28.19 -1.31 -28.87
C GLN A 155 -27.58 -2.70 -29.13
N HIS A 156 -26.37 -2.95 -28.64
CA HIS A 156 -25.61 -4.19 -28.86
C HIS A 156 -24.85 -4.62 -27.59
N PRO A 157 -25.54 -4.83 -26.45
CA PRO A 157 -24.90 -5.12 -25.16
C PRO A 157 -24.08 -6.42 -25.20
N ASP A 158 -24.39 -7.32 -26.13
CA ASP A 158 -23.66 -8.56 -26.38
C ASP A 158 -22.19 -8.34 -26.79
N ARG A 159 -21.82 -7.15 -27.25
CA ARG A 159 -20.46 -6.83 -27.69
C ARG A 159 -19.53 -6.35 -26.58
N TYR A 160 -20.02 -6.20 -25.36
CA TYR A 160 -19.29 -5.56 -24.27
C TYR A 160 -19.24 -6.46 -23.06
N SER A 161 -18.09 -6.49 -22.39
CA SER A 161 -18.03 -7.08 -21.05
C SER A 161 -18.60 -6.11 -20.00
N LEU A 162 -18.67 -4.80 -20.28
CA LEU A 162 -19.27 -3.80 -19.38
C LEU A 162 -20.78 -4.03 -19.25
N LEU A 163 -21.27 -4.01 -18.02
CA LEU A 163 -22.69 -4.04 -17.69
C LEU A 163 -23.27 -2.64 -17.80
N ASP A 164 -24.27 -2.50 -18.67
CA ASP A 164 -24.95 -1.23 -18.90
C ASP A 164 -25.72 -0.73 -17.66
N VAL A 165 -25.63 0.57 -17.39
CA VAL A 165 -26.31 1.29 -16.31
C VAL A 165 -26.88 2.62 -16.82
N PRO A 166 -28.03 3.08 -16.29
CA PRO A 166 -28.78 4.20 -16.87
C PRO A 166 -28.14 5.58 -16.69
N TYR A 167 -27.32 5.79 -15.65
CA TYR A 167 -26.76 7.11 -15.30
C TYR A 167 -25.24 7.11 -15.29
N GLU A 168 -24.65 8.31 -15.28
CA GLU A 168 -23.23 8.49 -14.98
C GLU A 168 -22.85 7.94 -13.60
N PHE A 169 -21.58 7.59 -13.44
CA PHE A 169 -21.02 7.12 -12.18
C PHE A 169 -19.60 7.63 -11.97
N ILE A 170 -19.15 7.61 -10.73
CA ILE A 170 -17.76 7.91 -10.38
C ILE A 170 -17.01 6.57 -10.25
N ALA A 171 -15.99 6.38 -11.08
CA ALA A 171 -15.12 5.22 -11.02
C ALA A 171 -14.06 5.36 -9.91
N PRO A 172 -13.49 4.28 -9.37
CA PRO A 172 -12.41 4.38 -8.39
C PRO A 172 -11.15 5.08 -8.93
N GLY A 173 -10.71 4.75 -10.15
CA GLY A 173 -9.54 5.38 -10.79
C GLY A 173 -8.54 4.38 -11.38
N GLY A 174 -7.70 4.86 -12.29
CA GLY A 174 -6.68 4.04 -12.96
C GLY A 174 -7.28 2.91 -13.83
N ARG A 175 -6.85 1.66 -13.59
CA ARG A 175 -7.34 0.46 -14.30
C ARG A 175 -8.80 0.11 -14.01
N PHE A 176 -9.37 0.65 -12.92
CA PHE A 176 -10.75 0.43 -12.50
C PHE A 176 -11.66 1.43 -13.21
N ARG A 177 -12.17 1.01 -14.38
CA ARG A 177 -12.90 1.87 -15.33
C ARG A 177 -14.42 1.80 -15.11
N GLU A 178 -14.88 0.70 -14.53
CA GLU A 178 -16.24 0.40 -14.15
C GLU A 178 -16.55 0.87 -12.71
N PHE A 179 -17.84 0.87 -12.34
CA PHE A 179 -18.21 1.03 -10.94
C PHE A 179 -17.78 -0.21 -10.14
N TYR A 180 -17.38 0.00 -8.88
CA TYR A 180 -17.12 -1.05 -7.89
C TYR A 180 -18.03 -0.86 -6.69
N TYR A 181 -18.52 -1.96 -6.12
CA TYR A 181 -19.66 -1.91 -5.21
C TYR A 181 -19.33 -1.25 -3.87
N TRP A 182 -18.41 -1.80 -3.09
CA TRP A 182 -18.16 -1.26 -1.75
C TRP A 182 -17.42 0.11 -1.80
N ASP A 183 -16.58 0.35 -2.81
CA ASP A 183 -15.90 1.62 -3.07
C ASP A 183 -16.91 2.78 -3.17
N ALA A 184 -18.07 2.50 -3.81
CA ALA A 184 -19.12 3.49 -4.02
C ALA A 184 -19.63 4.09 -2.71
N TYR A 185 -19.53 3.39 -1.56
CA TYR A 185 -19.98 3.93 -0.28
C TYR A 185 -19.15 5.13 0.13
N TRP A 186 -17.82 5.00 0.12
CA TRP A 186 -16.94 6.10 0.48
C TRP A 186 -16.93 7.19 -0.58
N ILE A 187 -17.06 6.85 -1.86
CA ILE A 187 -17.29 7.84 -2.92
C ILE A 187 -18.52 8.68 -2.60
N ILE A 188 -19.67 8.04 -2.31
CA ILE A 188 -20.92 8.73 -1.96
C ILE A 188 -20.76 9.64 -0.75
N LYS A 189 -20.04 9.23 0.30
CA LYS A 189 -19.74 10.12 1.44
C LYS A 189 -19.01 11.39 0.99
N GLY A 190 -18.03 11.26 0.11
CA GLY A 190 -17.32 12.41 -0.49
C GLY A 190 -18.19 13.29 -1.39
N LEU A 191 -19.10 12.67 -2.17
CA LEU A 191 -20.05 13.38 -3.02
C LEU A 191 -21.05 14.18 -2.18
N ILE A 192 -21.52 13.63 -1.05
CA ILE A 192 -22.40 14.32 -0.10
C ILE A 192 -21.70 15.53 0.54
N VAL A 193 -20.41 15.43 0.85
CA VAL A 193 -19.59 16.58 1.29
C VAL A 193 -19.42 17.61 0.17
N SER A 194 -19.36 17.15 -1.07
CA SER A 194 -19.31 18.01 -2.26
C SER A 194 -20.67 18.60 -2.65
N GLU A 195 -21.74 18.29 -1.89
CA GLU A 195 -23.13 18.69 -2.15
C GLU A 195 -23.70 18.15 -3.48
N MET A 196 -23.15 17.03 -3.95
CA MET A 196 -23.52 16.39 -5.21
C MET A 196 -24.58 15.30 -4.99
N TYR A 197 -25.76 15.72 -4.54
CA TYR A 197 -26.84 14.83 -4.13
C TYR A 197 -27.50 14.10 -5.31
N ASN A 198 -27.66 14.74 -6.46
CA ASN A 198 -28.24 14.10 -7.65
C ASN A 198 -27.27 13.06 -8.22
N THR A 199 -25.98 13.37 -8.29
CA THR A 199 -24.95 12.39 -8.68
C THR A 199 -24.95 11.19 -7.72
N THR A 200 -25.08 11.45 -6.42
CA THR A 200 -25.21 10.39 -5.39
C THR A 200 -26.44 9.51 -5.64
N GLN A 201 -27.62 10.11 -5.86
CA GLN A 201 -28.85 9.38 -6.15
C GLN A 201 -28.73 8.54 -7.43
N ASN A 202 -28.09 9.07 -8.48
CA ASN A 202 -27.84 8.38 -9.74
C ASN A 202 -26.93 7.16 -9.57
N MET A 203 -25.85 7.28 -8.78
CA MET A 203 -24.99 6.14 -8.44
C MET A 203 -25.77 5.05 -7.69
N ILE A 204 -26.60 5.41 -6.72
CA ILE A 204 -27.46 4.44 -6.00
C ILE A 204 -28.43 3.75 -6.98
N ARG A 205 -29.06 4.51 -7.90
CA ARG A 205 -29.94 3.94 -8.92
C ARG A 205 -29.23 2.98 -9.86
N ASN A 206 -27.96 3.25 -10.22
CA ASN A 206 -27.15 2.34 -11.03
C ASN A 206 -26.91 1.01 -10.30
N LEU A 207 -26.59 1.03 -9.01
CA LEU A 207 -26.41 -0.19 -8.22
C LEU A 207 -27.74 -0.93 -8.02
N ALA A 208 -28.83 -0.21 -7.76
CA ALA A 208 -30.17 -0.77 -7.68
C ALA A 208 -30.61 -1.42 -9.01
N HIS A 209 -30.22 -0.85 -10.15
CA HIS A 209 -30.44 -1.46 -11.46
C HIS A 209 -29.74 -2.82 -11.59
N MET A 210 -28.57 -3.01 -10.99
CA MET A 210 -27.90 -4.31 -10.93
C MET A 210 -28.65 -5.31 -10.06
N VAL A 211 -29.13 -4.88 -8.88
CA VAL A 211 -29.98 -5.72 -8.01
C VAL A 211 -31.25 -6.13 -8.74
N GLU A 212 -31.85 -5.24 -9.51
CA GLU A 212 -33.05 -5.58 -10.28
C GLU A 212 -32.79 -6.65 -11.33
N ARG A 213 -31.68 -6.54 -12.06
CA ARG A 213 -31.30 -7.46 -13.14
C ARG A 213 -30.76 -8.80 -12.65
N PHE A 214 -29.94 -8.81 -11.62
CA PHE A 214 -29.15 -9.97 -11.21
C PHE A 214 -29.50 -10.47 -9.80
N GLY A 215 -30.30 -9.73 -9.05
CA GLY A 215 -30.67 -10.05 -7.65
C GLY A 215 -29.69 -9.55 -6.61
N PHE A 216 -28.54 -9.02 -7.02
CA PHE A 216 -27.49 -8.47 -6.16
C PHE A 216 -26.65 -7.45 -6.92
N VAL A 217 -25.81 -6.69 -6.20
CA VAL A 217 -24.80 -5.85 -6.84
C VAL A 217 -23.53 -6.67 -7.08
N PRO A 218 -23.09 -6.88 -8.34
CA PRO A 218 -21.82 -7.54 -8.64
C PRO A 218 -20.63 -6.76 -8.08
N ASN A 219 -19.48 -7.43 -7.91
CA ASN A 219 -18.23 -6.81 -7.46
C ASN A 219 -17.92 -5.49 -8.20
N GLY A 220 -18.03 -5.53 -9.54
CA GLY A 220 -18.01 -4.36 -10.39
C GLY A 220 -18.86 -4.54 -11.64
N GLY A 221 -18.95 -3.50 -12.46
CA GLY A 221 -19.82 -3.44 -13.63
C GLY A 221 -19.39 -4.27 -14.84
N ARG A 222 -18.99 -5.53 -14.67
CA ARG A 222 -18.53 -6.41 -15.77
C ARG A 222 -19.15 -7.81 -15.70
N VAL A 223 -19.34 -8.45 -16.86
CA VAL A 223 -19.94 -9.80 -16.96
C VAL A 223 -19.16 -10.86 -16.18
N TYR A 224 -17.83 -10.77 -16.12
CA TYR A 224 -16.99 -11.70 -15.35
C TYR A 224 -17.04 -11.48 -13.82
N TYR A 225 -17.83 -10.51 -13.35
CA TYR A 225 -18.17 -10.33 -11.93
C TYR A 225 -19.53 -10.93 -11.55
N LEU A 226 -20.33 -11.47 -12.49
CA LEU A 226 -21.69 -11.96 -12.23
C LEU A 226 -21.81 -13.21 -11.34
N GLN A 227 -20.70 -13.75 -10.85
CA GLN A 227 -20.66 -14.86 -9.88
C GLN A 227 -20.21 -14.43 -8.47
N ARG A 228 -19.95 -13.14 -8.25
CA ARG A 228 -19.53 -12.61 -6.94
C ARG A 228 -19.98 -11.18 -6.71
N SER A 229 -20.34 -10.86 -5.48
CA SER A 229 -20.66 -9.51 -5.03
C SER A 229 -19.43 -8.82 -4.45
N GLN A 230 -19.63 -7.91 -3.49
CA GLN A 230 -18.66 -7.27 -2.63
C GLN A 230 -19.34 -6.96 -1.27
N PRO A 231 -18.65 -6.46 -0.24
CA PRO A 231 -19.30 -6.13 1.04
C PRO A 231 -20.55 -5.26 0.86
N PRO A 232 -21.72 -5.63 1.44
CA PRO A 232 -23.01 -5.09 1.02
C PRO A 232 -23.33 -3.73 1.61
N MET A 233 -22.88 -2.68 0.91
CA MET A 233 -22.94 -1.30 1.35
C MET A 233 -24.09 -0.47 0.71
N LEU A 234 -24.96 -1.05 -0.12
CA LEU A 234 -26.06 -0.32 -0.77
C LEU A 234 -27.05 0.28 0.24
N ILE A 235 -27.42 -0.49 1.27
CA ILE A 235 -28.29 -0.03 2.37
C ILE A 235 -27.65 1.17 3.11
N PRO A 236 -26.37 1.10 3.53
CA PRO A 236 -25.63 2.26 4.05
C PRO A 236 -25.59 3.46 3.11
N MET A 237 -25.42 3.28 1.80
CA MET A 237 -25.43 4.38 0.83
C MET A 237 -26.77 5.12 0.81
N VAL A 238 -27.89 4.38 0.83
CA VAL A 238 -29.24 4.98 0.89
C VAL A 238 -29.45 5.72 2.20
N TYR A 239 -28.95 5.19 3.31
CA TYR A 239 -28.98 5.88 4.61
C TYR A 239 -28.25 7.23 4.56
N GLU A 240 -27.00 7.25 4.08
CA GLU A 240 -26.22 8.49 3.98
C GLU A 240 -26.92 9.53 3.09
N TYR A 241 -27.46 9.10 1.94
CA TYR A 241 -28.22 9.97 1.06
C TYR A 241 -29.48 10.52 1.75
N TYR A 242 -30.23 9.67 2.45
CA TYR A 242 -31.45 10.08 3.13
C TYR A 242 -31.18 11.04 4.28
N GLU A 243 -30.18 10.78 5.13
CA GLU A 243 -29.82 11.68 6.22
C GLU A 243 -29.37 13.06 5.70
N ALA A 244 -28.79 13.11 4.50
CA ALA A 244 -28.39 14.36 3.86
C ALA A 244 -29.52 15.13 3.16
N THR A 245 -30.59 14.46 2.71
CA THR A 245 -31.61 15.06 1.82
C THR A 245 -33.04 15.01 2.36
N ASN A 246 -33.31 14.10 3.29
CA ASN A 246 -34.65 13.75 3.79
C ASN A 246 -35.65 13.36 2.68
N ASP A 247 -35.16 12.81 1.56
CA ASP A 247 -35.98 12.43 0.40
C ASP A 247 -36.77 11.13 0.65
N LYS A 248 -37.94 11.29 1.28
CA LYS A 248 -38.85 10.17 1.57
C LYS A 248 -39.48 9.55 0.33
N ASN A 249 -39.50 10.25 -0.82
CA ASN A 249 -40.06 9.68 -2.05
C ASN A 249 -39.08 8.66 -2.63
N PHE A 250 -37.80 9.01 -2.69
CA PHE A 250 -36.76 8.07 -3.09
C PHE A 250 -36.67 6.88 -2.13
N LEU A 251 -36.84 7.08 -0.81
CA LEU A 251 -36.89 5.96 0.12
C LEU A 251 -38.00 4.95 -0.22
N ARG A 252 -39.22 5.43 -0.51
CA ARG A 252 -40.34 4.53 -0.88
C ARG A 252 -40.07 3.78 -2.19
N GLU A 253 -39.38 4.41 -3.13
CA GLU A 253 -38.95 3.82 -4.40
C GLU A 253 -37.92 2.70 -4.17
N ILE A 254 -36.90 2.96 -3.35
CA ILE A 254 -35.69 2.12 -3.31
C ILE A 254 -35.76 0.96 -2.30
N LEU A 255 -36.54 1.09 -1.22
CA LEU A 255 -36.57 0.11 -0.13
C LEU A 255 -36.84 -1.34 -0.57
N PRO A 256 -37.80 -1.63 -1.48
CA PRO A 256 -38.01 -3.00 -1.97
C PRO A 256 -36.79 -3.60 -2.67
N VAL A 257 -35.99 -2.78 -3.35
CA VAL A 257 -34.76 -3.22 -4.02
C VAL A 257 -33.68 -3.57 -3.01
N LEU A 258 -33.59 -2.82 -1.91
CA LEU A 258 -32.65 -3.12 -0.82
C LEU A 258 -32.95 -4.48 -0.17
N GLU A 259 -34.24 -4.79 0.04
CA GLU A 259 -34.65 -6.10 0.56
C GLU A 259 -34.32 -7.23 -0.43
N LYS A 260 -34.49 -6.99 -1.74
CA LYS A 260 -34.14 -7.96 -2.79
C LYS A 260 -32.66 -8.34 -2.74
N GLU A 261 -31.77 -7.38 -2.52
CA GLU A 261 -30.34 -7.67 -2.34
C GLU A 261 -30.06 -8.43 -1.04
N LEU A 262 -30.66 -8.02 0.08
CA LEU A 262 -30.49 -8.70 1.36
C LEU A 262 -30.97 -10.17 1.28
N ASP A 263 -32.03 -10.41 0.52
CA ASP A 263 -32.54 -11.74 0.17
C ASP A 263 -31.50 -12.59 -0.57
N PHE A 264 -30.70 -12.00 -1.45
CA PHE A 264 -29.60 -12.71 -2.12
C PHE A 264 -28.57 -13.21 -1.10
N TRP A 265 -28.18 -12.37 -0.15
CA TRP A 265 -27.23 -12.76 0.92
C TRP A 265 -27.80 -13.90 1.76
N HIS A 266 -29.08 -13.80 2.16
CA HIS A 266 -29.75 -14.85 2.90
C HIS A 266 -29.83 -16.18 2.16
N LYS A 267 -30.14 -16.15 0.86
CA LYS A 267 -30.31 -17.37 0.04
C LYS A 267 -28.98 -18.00 -0.37
N ASN A 268 -27.96 -17.19 -0.63
CA ASN A 268 -26.76 -17.67 -1.33
C ASN A 268 -25.47 -17.60 -0.50
N ARG A 269 -25.46 -16.93 0.66
CA ARG A 269 -24.24 -16.67 1.45
C ARG A 269 -24.35 -17.11 2.92
N THR A 270 -25.47 -17.69 3.33
CA THR A 270 -25.66 -18.19 4.70
C THR A 270 -25.05 -19.58 4.89
N LEU A 271 -24.74 -19.88 6.15
CA LEU A 271 -24.36 -21.19 6.65
C LEU A 271 -24.96 -21.37 8.05
N ASP A 272 -25.68 -22.47 8.25
CA ASP A 272 -26.12 -22.88 9.58
C ASP A 272 -25.01 -23.68 10.27
N MET A 273 -24.70 -23.32 11.50
CA MET A 273 -23.70 -23.99 12.32
C MET A 273 -24.12 -24.07 13.79
N SER A 274 -23.49 -24.96 14.55
CA SER A 274 -23.72 -25.10 15.99
C SER A 274 -22.51 -24.60 16.76
N ILE A 275 -22.65 -23.53 17.52
CA ILE A 275 -21.60 -23.00 18.41
C ILE A 275 -22.10 -23.08 19.85
N LYS A 276 -21.27 -23.65 20.75
CA LYS A 276 -21.57 -23.78 22.18
C LYS A 276 -22.95 -24.43 22.45
N GLY A 277 -23.36 -25.38 21.61
CA GLY A 277 -24.63 -26.10 21.71
C GLY A 277 -25.87 -25.32 21.26
N ARG A 278 -25.70 -24.17 20.59
CA ARG A 278 -26.79 -23.39 19.98
C ARG A 278 -26.61 -23.33 18.47
N ASN A 279 -27.72 -23.45 17.76
CA ASN A 279 -27.73 -23.31 16.31
C ASN A 279 -27.81 -21.82 15.94
N VAL A 280 -26.89 -21.37 15.09
CA VAL A 280 -26.80 -20.01 14.60
C VAL A 280 -26.66 -20.03 13.08
N THR A 281 -27.17 -19.00 12.42
CA THR A 281 -26.99 -18.77 10.99
C THR A 281 -26.03 -17.61 10.80
N VAL A 282 -24.94 -17.84 10.08
CA VAL A 282 -23.89 -16.84 9.80
C VAL A 282 -23.74 -16.65 8.30
N PHE A 283 -23.09 -15.56 7.89
CA PHE A 283 -22.77 -15.25 6.50
C PHE A 283 -21.30 -15.50 6.21
N ARG A 284 -20.99 -15.91 4.97
CA ARG A 284 -19.62 -16.04 4.46
C ARG A 284 -19.52 -15.54 3.02
N TYR A 285 -18.35 -15.03 2.66
CA TYR A 285 -18.02 -14.81 1.25
C TYR A 285 -17.84 -16.14 0.53
N ARG A 286 -18.49 -16.28 -0.62
CA ARG A 286 -18.47 -17.51 -1.41
C ARG A 286 -18.92 -17.25 -2.83
N THR A 287 -18.04 -17.52 -3.80
CA THR A 287 -18.45 -17.76 -5.18
C THR A 287 -18.66 -19.26 -5.44
N ASN A 288 -19.42 -19.58 -6.49
CA ASN A 288 -19.51 -20.95 -7.02
C ASN A 288 -18.48 -21.23 -8.12
N SER A 289 -17.90 -20.19 -8.72
CA SER A 289 -16.89 -20.34 -9.75
C SER A 289 -15.67 -21.07 -9.23
N ASN A 290 -15.13 -21.98 -10.03
CA ASN A 290 -14.00 -22.84 -9.67
C ASN A 290 -12.98 -22.91 -10.80
N VAL A 291 -12.84 -21.82 -11.54
CA VAL A 291 -11.88 -21.62 -12.64
C VAL A 291 -11.10 -20.32 -12.40
N PRO A 292 -9.95 -20.10 -13.09
CA PRO A 292 -9.23 -18.83 -13.00
C PRO A 292 -10.12 -17.63 -13.28
N ARG A 293 -9.95 -16.55 -12.51
CA ARG A 293 -10.62 -15.26 -12.75
C ARG A 293 -10.18 -14.69 -14.10
N PRO A 294 -11.10 -14.31 -15.01
CA PRO A 294 -10.72 -13.78 -16.32
C PRO A 294 -9.85 -12.52 -16.25
N GLU A 295 -10.13 -11.62 -15.31
CA GLU A 295 -9.39 -10.37 -15.12
C GLU A 295 -8.01 -10.55 -14.47
N ALA A 296 -7.72 -11.75 -13.96
CA ALA A 296 -6.46 -12.11 -13.29
C ALA A 296 -5.97 -13.51 -13.75
N TYR A 297 -6.29 -13.88 -14.99
CA TYR A 297 -6.20 -15.26 -15.46
C TYR A 297 -4.79 -15.85 -15.29
N MET A 298 -3.76 -15.12 -15.73
CA MET A 298 -2.38 -15.61 -15.59
C MET A 298 -1.91 -15.64 -14.14
N SER A 299 -2.36 -14.70 -13.30
CA SER A 299 -2.05 -14.70 -11.85
C SER A 299 -2.59 -15.98 -11.20
N ASP A 300 -3.86 -16.30 -11.44
CA ASP A 300 -4.53 -17.47 -10.87
C ASP A 300 -3.96 -18.80 -11.42
N VAL A 301 -3.63 -18.86 -12.72
CA VAL A 301 -2.98 -20.03 -13.33
C VAL A 301 -1.57 -20.23 -12.76
N ASN A 302 -0.78 -19.16 -12.64
CA ASN A 302 0.59 -19.24 -12.11
C ASN A 302 0.61 -19.71 -10.65
N ARG A 303 -0.31 -19.22 -9.81
CA ARG A 303 -0.46 -19.67 -8.41
C ARG A 303 -0.84 -21.14 -8.30
N ALA A 304 -1.57 -21.66 -9.27
CA ALA A 304 -2.01 -23.06 -9.31
C ALA A 304 -0.96 -24.02 -9.90
N GLN A 305 0.18 -23.54 -10.43
CA GLN A 305 1.17 -24.40 -11.10
C GLN A 305 1.71 -25.51 -10.20
N ALA A 306 2.01 -25.19 -8.95
CA ALA A 306 2.52 -26.15 -7.96
C ALA A 306 1.41 -26.96 -7.27
N ILE A 307 0.14 -26.71 -7.60
CA ILE A 307 -1.03 -27.35 -6.97
C ILE A 307 -1.49 -28.55 -7.82
N PRO A 308 -1.76 -29.71 -7.18
CA PRO A 308 -2.34 -30.87 -7.86
C PRO A 308 -3.61 -30.51 -8.62
N GLU A 309 -3.80 -31.08 -9.81
CA GLU A 309 -4.89 -30.69 -10.73
C GLU A 309 -6.28 -30.81 -10.12
N ASP A 310 -6.51 -31.83 -9.31
CA ASP A 310 -7.74 -32.09 -8.57
C ASP A 310 -8.01 -31.07 -7.45
N ALA A 311 -6.97 -30.43 -6.91
CA ALA A 311 -7.07 -29.40 -5.88
C ALA A 311 -7.21 -27.97 -6.44
N ARG A 312 -6.85 -27.73 -7.71
CA ARG A 312 -6.90 -26.39 -8.34
C ARG A 312 -8.29 -25.74 -8.32
N PRO A 313 -9.41 -26.45 -8.58
CA PRO A 313 -10.74 -25.85 -8.52
C PRO A 313 -11.08 -25.27 -7.14
N SER A 314 -10.60 -25.91 -6.06
CA SER A 314 -10.77 -25.41 -4.69
C SER A 314 -9.97 -24.12 -4.46
N LEU A 315 -8.71 -24.08 -4.93
CA LEU A 315 -7.89 -22.88 -4.88
C LEU A 315 -8.57 -21.72 -5.61
N TRP A 316 -8.97 -21.91 -6.87
CA TRP A 316 -9.59 -20.86 -7.67
C TRP A 316 -10.91 -20.36 -7.08
N LYS A 317 -11.72 -21.26 -6.52
CA LYS A 317 -12.94 -20.87 -5.80
C LYS A 317 -12.64 -20.00 -4.59
N ASN A 318 -11.61 -20.32 -3.81
CA ASN A 318 -11.21 -19.51 -2.67
C ASN A 318 -10.67 -18.15 -3.13
N LEU A 319 -9.79 -18.09 -4.14
CA LEU A 319 -9.28 -16.83 -4.71
C LEU A 319 -10.43 -15.90 -5.17
N ALA A 320 -11.39 -16.45 -5.90
CA ALA A 320 -12.55 -15.71 -6.37
C ALA A 320 -13.49 -15.28 -5.23
N SER A 321 -13.59 -16.08 -4.16
CA SER A 321 -14.37 -15.72 -2.97
C SER A 321 -13.65 -14.65 -2.15
N THR A 322 -12.32 -14.60 -2.17
CA THR A 322 -11.56 -13.52 -1.57
C THR A 322 -11.79 -12.20 -2.29
N ALA A 323 -11.89 -12.20 -3.62
CA ALA A 323 -12.27 -11.00 -4.37
C ALA A 323 -13.69 -10.51 -3.98
N GLU A 324 -14.61 -11.40 -3.61
CA GLU A 324 -15.92 -11.01 -3.05
C GLU A 324 -15.81 -10.32 -1.68
N SER A 325 -14.77 -10.63 -0.89
CA SER A 325 -14.55 -9.96 0.39
C SER A 325 -14.04 -8.51 0.24
N GLY A 326 -13.50 -8.17 -0.94
CA GLY A 326 -12.75 -6.93 -1.16
C GLY A 326 -11.31 -6.96 -0.66
N TRP A 327 -10.87 -8.04 0.02
CA TRP A 327 -9.52 -8.18 0.59
C TRP A 327 -8.64 -9.16 -0.21
N ASP A 328 -8.60 -9.01 -1.53
CA ASP A 328 -7.79 -9.80 -2.46
C ASP A 328 -6.38 -9.20 -2.66
N PHE A 329 -5.32 -9.70 -2.03
CA PHE A 329 -5.28 -10.80 -1.06
C PHE A 329 -4.66 -10.35 0.27
N SER A 330 -4.87 -11.18 1.30
CA SER A 330 -4.40 -10.99 2.68
C SER A 330 -4.06 -12.35 3.31
N SER A 331 -3.09 -12.36 4.22
CA SER A 331 -2.82 -13.47 5.13
C SER A 331 -4.03 -13.84 5.99
N ARG A 332 -5.01 -12.94 6.15
CA ARG A 332 -6.30 -13.18 6.82
C ARG A 332 -6.98 -14.46 6.35
N TRP A 333 -6.84 -14.76 5.05
CA TRP A 333 -7.53 -15.87 4.40
C TRP A 333 -6.70 -17.13 4.25
N CYS A 334 -5.41 -17.07 4.58
CA CYS A 334 -4.46 -18.16 4.38
C CYS A 334 -4.37 -19.02 5.65
N ALA A 335 -4.39 -20.35 5.50
CA ALA A 335 -4.31 -21.27 6.64
C ALA A 335 -3.01 -21.12 7.45
N ASP A 336 -1.92 -20.75 6.80
CA ASP A 336 -0.61 -20.50 7.43
C ASP A 336 -0.33 -19.00 7.70
N HIS A 337 -1.30 -18.14 7.39
CA HIS A 337 -1.19 -16.68 7.43
C HIS A 337 -0.02 -16.12 6.62
N LYS A 338 0.43 -16.79 5.56
CA LYS A 338 1.57 -16.33 4.76
C LYS A 338 1.41 -16.63 3.29
N ASN A 339 1.14 -17.89 2.95
CA ASN A 339 1.17 -18.37 1.58
C ASN A 339 -0.23 -18.42 0.99
N ILE A 340 -0.44 -17.63 -0.07
CA ILE A 340 -1.69 -17.56 -0.83
C ILE A 340 -2.16 -18.90 -1.39
N THR A 341 -1.27 -19.88 -1.59
CA THR A 341 -1.69 -21.21 -2.04
C THR A 341 -2.45 -21.99 -0.97
N THR A 342 -2.45 -21.52 0.28
CA THR A 342 -3.20 -22.10 1.42
C THR A 342 -4.51 -21.36 1.70
N ILE A 343 -4.96 -20.52 0.76
CA ILE A 343 -6.16 -19.70 0.92
C ILE A 343 -7.43 -20.54 1.07
N GLN A 344 -8.24 -20.20 2.07
CA GLN A 344 -9.42 -20.96 2.49
C GLN A 344 -10.60 -20.05 2.84
N THR A 345 -10.77 -18.94 2.12
CA THR A 345 -11.83 -17.93 2.36
C THR A 345 -13.23 -18.53 2.57
N THR A 346 -13.60 -19.56 1.82
CA THR A 346 -14.94 -20.18 1.93
C THR A 346 -15.16 -20.97 3.22
N HIS A 347 -14.09 -21.23 3.98
CA HIS A 347 -14.09 -21.91 5.28
C HIS A 347 -13.92 -20.93 6.46
N ILE A 348 -13.83 -19.64 6.17
CA ILE A 348 -13.75 -18.57 7.17
C ILE A 348 -15.11 -17.86 7.23
N ILE A 349 -15.64 -17.70 8.43
CA ILE A 349 -16.80 -16.85 8.71
C ILE A 349 -16.25 -15.48 9.11
N PRO A 350 -16.39 -14.46 8.25
CA PRO A 350 -15.68 -13.22 8.45
C PRO A 350 -16.52 -12.22 9.29
N VAL A 351 -15.87 -11.60 10.28
CA VAL A 351 -16.54 -10.71 11.24
C VAL A 351 -17.15 -9.47 10.58
N ASP A 352 -16.48 -8.94 9.56
CA ASP A 352 -16.90 -7.75 8.83
C ASP A 352 -18.19 -7.95 8.05
N LEU A 353 -18.33 -9.04 7.28
CA LEU A 353 -19.57 -9.33 6.56
C LEU A 353 -20.77 -9.43 7.51
N ASN A 354 -20.61 -10.17 8.60
CA ASN A 354 -21.67 -10.41 9.57
C ASN A 354 -22.04 -9.13 10.32
N ALA A 355 -21.05 -8.30 10.66
CA ALA A 355 -21.27 -6.98 11.24
C ALA A 355 -22.02 -6.04 10.27
N ILE A 356 -21.64 -6.01 8.98
CA ILE A 356 -22.31 -5.19 7.96
C ILE A 356 -23.76 -5.63 7.77
N ILE A 357 -24.03 -6.92 7.61
CA ILE A 357 -25.41 -7.43 7.47
C ILE A 357 -26.25 -7.08 8.70
N CYS A 358 -25.70 -7.21 9.90
CA CYS A 358 -26.38 -6.83 11.12
C CYS A 358 -26.67 -5.32 11.18
N GLY A 359 -25.71 -4.47 10.79
CA GLY A 359 -25.90 -3.03 10.66
C GLY A 359 -26.97 -2.68 9.62
N ASN A 360 -27.06 -3.45 8.53
CA ASN A 360 -28.08 -3.28 7.50
C ASN A 360 -29.49 -3.53 8.04
N TYR A 361 -29.68 -4.47 8.98
CA TYR A 361 -30.97 -4.62 9.67
C TYR A 361 -31.34 -3.37 10.49
N ASP A 362 -30.38 -2.76 11.19
CA ASP A 362 -30.62 -1.53 11.95
C ASP A 362 -31.03 -0.37 11.03
N ILE A 363 -30.30 -0.21 9.93
CA ILE A 363 -30.57 0.83 8.94
C ILE A 363 -31.93 0.63 8.29
N LEU A 364 -32.27 -0.59 7.86
CA LEU A 364 -33.60 -0.87 7.28
C LEU A 364 -34.72 -0.61 8.29
N ALA A 365 -34.53 -0.96 9.56
CA ALA A 365 -35.50 -0.67 10.60
C ALA A 365 -35.75 0.84 10.74
N HIS A 366 -34.69 1.65 10.71
CA HIS A 366 -34.78 3.11 10.72
C HIS A 366 -35.49 3.64 9.47
N LEU A 367 -35.03 3.28 8.27
CA LEU A 367 -35.55 3.80 7.01
C LEU A 367 -37.04 3.46 6.80
N TYR A 368 -37.47 2.25 7.17
CA TYR A 368 -38.88 1.88 7.13
C TYR A 368 -39.71 2.70 8.13
N GLY A 369 -39.17 2.98 9.31
CA GLY A 369 -39.78 3.89 10.29
C GLY A 369 -39.97 5.31 9.73
N GLN A 370 -39.00 5.82 8.97
CA GLN A 370 -39.06 7.17 8.38
C GLN A 370 -40.20 7.36 7.37
N ILE A 371 -40.63 6.29 6.71
CA ILE A 371 -41.78 6.28 5.79
C ILE A 371 -43.09 5.82 6.45
N GLY A 372 -43.08 5.56 7.76
CA GLY A 372 -44.25 5.16 8.55
C GLY A 372 -44.61 3.67 8.47
N ASN A 373 -43.74 2.82 7.91
CA ASN A 373 -43.95 1.37 7.88
C ASN A 373 -43.42 0.72 9.17
N ILE A 374 -44.22 0.80 10.22
CA ILE A 374 -43.85 0.30 11.56
C ILE A 374 -43.68 -1.22 11.56
N ILE A 375 -44.49 -1.96 10.78
CA ILE A 375 -44.43 -3.43 10.73
C ILE A 375 -43.06 -3.90 10.19
N ALA A 376 -42.59 -3.32 9.08
CA ALA A 376 -41.27 -3.63 8.54
C ALA A 376 -40.14 -3.16 9.48
N SER A 377 -40.30 -1.99 10.11
CA SER A 377 -39.33 -1.49 11.09
C SER A 377 -39.15 -2.45 12.27
N GLU A 378 -40.24 -2.90 12.88
CA GLU A 378 -40.23 -3.88 13.98
C GLU A 378 -39.66 -5.24 13.56
N TYR A 379 -39.97 -5.69 12.34
CA TYR A 379 -39.39 -6.91 11.78
C TYR A 379 -37.85 -6.86 11.74
N TYR A 380 -37.28 -5.79 11.18
CA TYR A 380 -35.83 -5.64 11.09
C TYR A 380 -35.16 -5.37 12.44
N ASN A 381 -35.83 -4.64 13.34
CA ASN A 381 -35.38 -4.51 14.73
C ASN A 381 -35.24 -5.87 15.42
N LYS A 382 -36.23 -6.75 15.24
CA LYS A 382 -36.16 -8.12 15.78
C LYS A 382 -34.99 -8.90 15.17
N LYS A 383 -34.82 -8.85 13.84
CA LYS A 383 -33.70 -9.50 13.14
C LYS A 383 -32.34 -9.02 13.67
N ARG A 384 -32.18 -7.71 13.86
CA ARG A 384 -30.98 -7.11 14.43
C ARG A 384 -30.68 -7.65 15.83
N LEU A 385 -31.69 -7.69 16.72
CA LEU A 385 -31.51 -8.18 18.10
C LEU A 385 -31.07 -9.64 18.13
N GLU A 386 -31.72 -10.51 17.34
CA GLU A 386 -31.34 -11.92 17.20
C GLU A 386 -29.90 -12.06 16.66
N PHE A 387 -29.51 -11.21 15.71
CA PHE A 387 -28.18 -11.30 15.09
C PHE A 387 -27.06 -10.77 16.00
N LYS A 388 -27.34 -9.80 16.89
CA LYS A 388 -26.36 -9.35 17.89
C LYS A 388 -25.93 -10.47 18.83
N GLU A 389 -26.84 -11.37 19.22
CA GLU A 389 -26.49 -12.54 20.02
C GLU A 389 -25.55 -13.49 19.26
N THR A 390 -25.75 -13.64 17.95
CA THR A 390 -24.85 -14.39 17.08
C THR A 390 -23.47 -13.72 17.04
N MET A 391 -23.41 -12.38 16.94
CA MET A 391 -22.13 -11.67 16.94
C MET A 391 -21.31 -11.89 18.20
N GLU A 392 -21.96 -11.80 19.36
CA GLU A 392 -21.36 -12.05 20.67
C GLU A 392 -20.87 -13.49 20.82
N MET A 393 -21.66 -14.46 20.34
CA MET A 393 -21.36 -15.88 20.54
C MET A 393 -20.22 -16.40 19.67
N VAL A 394 -20.19 -15.95 18.40
CA VAL A 394 -19.32 -16.47 17.35
C VAL A 394 -18.01 -15.68 17.26
N PHE A 395 -18.07 -14.34 17.28
CA PHE A 395 -16.92 -13.51 16.91
C PHE A 395 -16.26 -12.79 18.09
N TYR A 396 -17.00 -12.51 19.17
CA TYR A 396 -16.45 -11.75 20.30
C TYR A 396 -15.67 -12.65 21.27
N ASP A 397 -14.43 -12.28 21.56
CA ASP A 397 -13.64 -12.87 22.63
C ASP A 397 -13.68 -11.96 23.86
N ASN A 398 -14.34 -12.43 24.92
CA ASN A 398 -14.49 -11.69 26.17
C ASN A 398 -13.18 -11.51 26.95
N THR A 399 -12.18 -12.37 26.73
CA THR A 399 -10.87 -12.30 27.41
C THR A 399 -9.96 -11.28 26.74
N VAL A 400 -10.01 -11.20 25.41
CA VAL A 400 -9.24 -10.25 24.61
C VAL A 400 -9.94 -8.90 24.51
N GLY A 401 -11.27 -8.89 24.51
CA GLY A 401 -12.09 -7.68 24.39
C GLY A 401 -12.23 -7.18 22.94
N ALA A 402 -12.23 -8.09 21.98
CA ALA A 402 -12.25 -7.79 20.55
C ALA A 402 -13.00 -8.86 19.75
N TRP A 403 -13.28 -8.57 18.46
CA TRP A 403 -13.93 -9.53 17.56
C TRP A 403 -12.97 -10.08 16.51
N PHE A 404 -13.18 -11.33 16.15
CA PHE A 404 -12.31 -12.10 15.26
C PHE A 404 -13.10 -12.94 14.28
N ASP A 405 -12.51 -13.23 13.12
CA ASP A 405 -13.07 -14.21 12.20
C ASP A 405 -13.09 -15.62 12.83
N TYR A 406 -14.07 -16.44 12.44
CA TYR A 406 -14.18 -17.82 12.88
C TYR A 406 -13.77 -18.79 11.77
N ASN A 407 -12.90 -19.75 12.06
CA ASN A 407 -12.48 -20.77 11.11
C ASN A 407 -13.25 -22.07 11.34
N LEU A 408 -13.90 -22.59 10.28
CA LEU A 408 -14.73 -23.80 10.36
C LEU A 408 -13.93 -25.10 10.46
N ASP A 409 -12.70 -25.14 9.95
CA ASP A 409 -11.87 -26.35 9.96
C ASP A 409 -11.19 -26.55 11.31
N SER A 410 -10.69 -25.45 11.90
CA SER A 410 -10.04 -25.48 13.21
C SER A 410 -11.00 -25.24 14.38
N ASP A 411 -12.28 -24.98 14.11
CA ASP A 411 -13.33 -24.67 15.09
C ASP A 411 -12.91 -23.62 16.13
N THR A 412 -12.19 -22.59 15.65
CA THR A 412 -11.53 -21.59 16.51
C THR A 412 -11.48 -20.22 15.83
N GLN A 413 -11.36 -19.17 16.65
CA GLN A 413 -11.20 -17.79 16.18
C GLN A 413 -9.75 -17.51 15.74
N ASN A 414 -9.58 -16.72 14.68
CA ASN A 414 -8.28 -16.19 14.28
C ASN A 414 -7.98 -14.90 15.07
N THR A 415 -7.23 -15.03 16.16
CA THR A 415 -6.90 -13.91 17.06
C THR A 415 -5.74 -13.02 16.58
N ASN A 416 -5.22 -13.25 15.36
CA ASN A 416 -4.29 -12.30 14.75
C ASN A 416 -4.98 -10.97 14.48
N PHE A 417 -4.24 -9.88 14.60
CA PHE A 417 -4.80 -8.55 14.35
C PHE A 417 -5.01 -8.30 12.85
N TYR A 418 -6.27 -8.08 12.50
CA TYR A 418 -6.73 -7.46 11.26
C TYR A 418 -7.71 -6.34 11.60
N LEU A 419 -7.71 -5.27 10.81
CA LEU A 419 -8.51 -4.08 11.08
C LEU A 419 -10.02 -4.32 10.97
N SER A 420 -10.46 -5.45 10.39
CA SER A 420 -11.86 -5.91 10.41
C SER A 420 -12.45 -6.07 11.82
N THR A 421 -11.61 -6.19 12.86
CA THR A 421 -12.04 -6.23 14.27
C THR A 421 -12.84 -5.00 14.71
N VAL A 422 -12.70 -3.86 14.01
CA VAL A 422 -13.45 -2.61 14.31
C VAL A 422 -14.84 -2.58 13.66
N THR A 423 -15.11 -3.44 12.68
CA THR A 423 -16.35 -3.39 11.89
C THR A 423 -17.63 -3.56 12.72
N PRO A 424 -17.68 -4.40 13.78
CA PRO A 424 -18.84 -4.47 14.67
C PRO A 424 -19.22 -3.13 15.32
N LEU A 425 -18.23 -2.35 15.78
CA LEU A 425 -18.46 -1.00 16.32
C LEU A 425 -18.87 -0.02 15.22
N PHE A 426 -18.20 -0.04 14.07
CA PHE A 426 -18.54 0.81 12.92
C PHE A 426 -19.99 0.62 12.47
N ALA A 427 -20.44 -0.65 12.39
CA ALA A 427 -21.79 -1.03 11.95
C ALA A 427 -22.85 -0.94 13.06
N GLY A 428 -22.47 -0.64 14.32
CA GLY A 428 -23.42 -0.60 15.44
C GLY A 428 -24.01 -1.96 15.82
N CYS A 429 -23.33 -3.06 15.46
CA CYS A 429 -23.76 -4.42 15.73
C CYS A 429 -23.05 -5.01 16.94
N TYR A 430 -23.41 -4.51 18.11
CA TYR A 430 -22.96 -4.99 19.41
C TYR A 430 -24.02 -4.67 20.48
N ASP A 431 -23.85 -5.18 21.69
CA ASP A 431 -24.68 -4.77 22.81
C ASP A 431 -24.41 -3.30 23.16
N THR A 432 -25.32 -2.43 22.76
CA THR A 432 -25.21 -0.98 22.95
C THR A 432 -25.34 -0.55 24.41
N THR A 433 -25.73 -1.46 25.31
CA THR A 433 -25.73 -1.21 26.76
C THR A 433 -24.32 -1.31 27.36
N ASP A 434 -23.39 -1.99 26.67
CA ASP A 434 -21.99 -2.09 27.09
C ASP A 434 -21.19 -0.86 26.65
N GLN A 435 -21.06 0.11 27.55
CA GLN A 435 -20.32 1.35 27.30
C GLN A 435 -18.79 1.18 27.33
N GLU A 436 -18.28 0.06 27.84
CA GLU A 436 -16.84 -0.21 27.97
C GLU A 436 -16.25 -0.90 26.73
N LEU A 437 -17.12 -1.43 25.86
CA LEU A 437 -16.72 -2.20 24.70
C LEU A 437 -15.75 -1.45 23.78
N SER A 438 -15.98 -0.15 23.52
CA SER A 438 -15.04 0.66 22.73
C SER A 438 -13.68 0.82 23.43
N ARG A 439 -13.65 0.90 24.76
CA ARG A 439 -12.39 0.99 25.53
C ARG A 439 -11.64 -0.33 25.49
N ARG A 440 -12.33 -1.47 25.60
CA ARG A 440 -11.71 -2.80 25.51
C ARG A 440 -11.10 -3.05 24.13
N LEU A 441 -11.83 -2.71 23.06
CA LEU A 441 -11.29 -2.82 21.70
C LEU A 441 -10.07 -1.91 21.51
N TYR A 442 -10.14 -0.67 21.97
CA TYR A 442 -9.01 0.26 21.92
C TYR A 442 -7.79 -0.29 22.65
N ALA A 443 -7.98 -0.79 23.88
CA ALA A 443 -6.91 -1.37 24.69
C ALA A 443 -6.28 -2.60 24.02
N TYR A 444 -7.08 -3.46 23.39
CA TYR A 444 -6.57 -4.57 22.57
C TYR A 444 -5.72 -4.05 21.41
N MET A 445 -6.23 -3.10 20.62
CA MET A 445 -5.52 -2.52 19.48
C MET A 445 -4.22 -1.84 19.89
N GLU A 446 -4.21 -1.16 21.04
CA GLU A 446 -3.00 -0.59 21.63
C GLU A 446 -2.01 -1.68 22.05
N SER A 447 -2.49 -2.74 22.72
CA SER A 447 -1.64 -3.84 23.22
C SER A 447 -0.90 -4.58 22.11
N VAL A 448 -1.51 -4.72 20.93
CA VAL A 448 -0.87 -5.34 19.74
C VAL A 448 -0.03 -4.35 18.94
N GLY A 449 -0.05 -3.06 19.30
CA GLY A 449 0.73 -2.01 18.64
C GLY A 449 0.12 -1.51 17.33
N ALA A 450 -1.20 -1.65 17.13
CA ALA A 450 -1.88 -1.20 15.92
C ALA A 450 -1.72 0.32 15.67
N PHE A 451 -1.50 1.10 16.72
CA PHE A 451 -1.35 2.56 16.64
C PHE A 451 0.10 3.05 16.46
N ASN A 452 1.10 2.17 16.48
CA ASN A 452 2.54 2.51 16.55
C ASN A 452 3.17 3.09 15.27
N PHE A 453 2.38 3.41 14.26
CA PHE A 453 2.85 3.91 12.96
C PHE A 453 2.71 5.43 12.87
N THR A 454 3.00 6.05 11.72
CA THR A 454 2.93 7.52 11.59
C THR A 454 1.84 8.05 10.66
N ALA A 455 1.23 7.21 9.82
CA ALA A 455 0.18 7.55 8.86
C ALA A 455 -0.94 6.49 8.81
N GLY A 456 -1.68 6.36 9.91
CA GLY A 456 -2.81 5.42 10.05
C GLY A 456 -2.48 4.10 10.75
N ILE A 457 -3.29 3.09 10.47
CA ILE A 457 -3.27 1.73 11.02
C ILE A 457 -3.14 0.74 9.84
N PRO A 458 -2.24 -0.25 9.92
CA PRO A 458 -2.14 -1.29 8.92
C PRO A 458 -3.40 -2.14 8.86
N THR A 459 -3.64 -2.70 7.68
CA THR A 459 -4.72 -3.67 7.44
C THR A 459 -4.64 -4.89 8.35
N GLY A 460 -3.41 -5.37 8.59
CA GLY A 460 -3.08 -6.43 9.53
C GLY A 460 -1.61 -6.32 9.95
N LEU A 461 -1.23 -6.98 11.04
CA LEU A 461 0.15 -6.90 11.58
C LEU A 461 1.08 -8.01 11.10
N ILE A 462 0.57 -8.96 10.29
CA ILE A 462 1.37 -10.01 9.68
C ILE A 462 2.32 -9.39 8.66
N ARG A 463 3.62 -9.66 8.83
CA ARG A 463 4.69 -9.16 7.96
C ARG A 463 5.13 -10.22 6.97
N ASN A 464 5.68 -9.77 5.84
CA ASN A 464 6.27 -10.61 4.80
C ASN A 464 5.28 -11.58 4.13
N SER A 465 3.98 -11.29 4.12
CA SER A 465 3.03 -12.02 3.26
C SER A 465 3.26 -11.69 1.78
N GLY A 466 3.70 -10.46 1.48
CA GLY A 466 3.83 -9.94 0.12
C GLY A 466 2.50 -9.48 -0.50
N GLU A 467 1.41 -9.65 0.24
CA GLU A 467 0.06 -9.33 -0.20
C GLU A 467 -0.34 -7.89 0.14
N GLN A 468 -1.31 -7.35 -0.59
CA GLN A 468 -1.65 -5.93 -0.51
C GLN A 468 -2.55 -5.55 0.67
N TRP A 469 -3.32 -6.49 1.21
CA TRP A 469 -4.20 -6.29 2.36
C TRP A 469 -3.54 -6.76 3.66
N ASP A 470 -2.24 -6.48 3.83
CA ASP A 470 -1.43 -6.79 5.01
C ASP A 470 -0.42 -5.66 5.29
N PHE A 471 0.42 -5.85 6.32
CA PHE A 471 1.52 -4.94 6.62
C PHE A 471 2.47 -4.80 5.41
N PRO A 472 2.91 -3.58 5.03
CA PRO A 472 2.78 -2.30 5.73
C PRO A 472 1.61 -1.42 5.25
N TYR A 473 0.62 -1.97 4.54
CA TYR A 473 -0.37 -1.15 3.85
C TYR A 473 -1.55 -0.78 4.74
N ALA A 474 -1.89 0.50 4.72
CA ALA A 474 -3.09 1.10 5.29
C ALA A 474 -4.06 1.46 4.16
N TRP A 475 -5.31 1.04 4.31
CA TRP A 475 -6.36 1.36 3.34
C TRP A 475 -7.30 2.44 3.89
N PRO A 476 -7.71 3.40 3.05
CA PRO A 476 -8.50 4.56 3.50
C PRO A 476 -9.80 4.19 4.19
N HIS A 477 -10.56 3.26 3.59
CA HIS A 477 -11.87 2.86 4.11
C HIS A 477 -11.77 2.10 5.44
N LEU A 478 -10.75 1.28 5.66
CA LEU A 478 -10.55 0.59 6.95
C LEU A 478 -10.13 1.56 8.05
N ASN A 479 -9.25 2.51 7.74
CA ASN A 479 -8.87 3.57 8.68
C ASN A 479 -10.07 4.47 9.01
N HIS A 480 -10.90 4.78 8.01
CA HIS A 480 -12.17 5.48 8.20
C HIS A 480 -13.13 4.70 9.10
N MET A 481 -13.32 3.39 8.89
CA MET A 481 -14.13 2.55 9.76
C MET A 481 -13.62 2.58 11.20
N ALA A 482 -12.31 2.50 11.43
CA ALA A 482 -11.71 2.57 12.76
C ALA A 482 -11.94 3.94 13.43
N ILE A 483 -11.75 5.04 12.69
CA ILE A 483 -12.03 6.40 13.19
C ILE A 483 -13.51 6.54 13.55
N GLU A 484 -14.41 6.14 12.66
CA GLU A 484 -15.85 6.24 12.88
C GLU A 484 -16.33 5.35 14.05
N ALA A 485 -15.81 4.13 14.16
CA ALA A 485 -16.10 3.21 15.26
C ALA A 485 -15.79 3.84 16.62
N PHE A 486 -14.64 4.51 16.76
CA PHE A 486 -14.27 5.17 18.01
C PHE A 486 -14.93 6.54 18.20
N ARG A 487 -15.17 7.29 17.11
CA ARG A 487 -15.85 8.60 17.16
C ARG A 487 -17.28 8.47 17.65
N LYS A 488 -17.98 7.39 17.31
CA LYS A 488 -19.35 7.10 17.76
C LYS A 488 -19.42 6.53 19.19
N SER A 489 -18.28 6.33 19.86
CA SER A 489 -18.24 5.82 21.23
C SER A 489 -18.91 6.79 22.22
N GLY A 490 -19.50 6.25 23.29
CA GLY A 490 -20.00 7.05 24.42
C GLY A 490 -18.90 7.60 25.34
N SER A 491 -17.64 7.24 25.13
CA SER A 491 -16.50 7.69 25.94
C SER A 491 -15.78 8.90 25.32
N PRO A 492 -15.76 10.08 25.97
CA PRO A 492 -15.04 11.27 25.47
C PRO A 492 -13.55 11.03 25.23
N GLU A 493 -12.93 10.17 26.04
CA GLU A 493 -11.54 9.77 25.86
C GLU A 493 -11.33 9.03 24.54
N ILE A 494 -12.21 8.07 24.22
CA ILE A 494 -12.14 7.30 22.98
C ILE A 494 -12.45 8.18 21.77
N GLN A 495 -13.39 9.12 21.89
CA GLN A 495 -13.66 10.13 20.86
C GLN A 495 -12.43 10.99 20.57
N ASN A 496 -11.68 11.39 21.59
CA ASN A 496 -10.42 12.13 21.43
C ASN A 496 -9.33 11.29 20.75
N TYR A 497 -9.24 10.00 21.03
CA TYR A 497 -8.35 9.11 20.28
C TYR A 497 -8.76 8.96 18.81
N ALA A 498 -10.07 8.88 18.53
CA ALA A 498 -10.58 8.87 17.16
C ALA A 498 -10.14 10.13 16.40
N PHE A 499 -10.23 11.30 17.04
CA PHE A 499 -9.74 12.56 16.46
C PHE A 499 -8.24 12.52 16.18
N LYS A 500 -7.41 12.10 17.15
CA LYS A 500 -5.95 11.96 16.94
C LYS A 500 -5.60 11.00 15.81
N LEU A 501 -6.37 9.91 15.66
CA LEU A 501 -6.20 8.98 14.55
C LEU A 501 -6.58 9.63 13.22
N ALA A 502 -7.63 10.44 13.18
CA ALA A 502 -8.00 11.23 12.00
C ALA A 502 -6.92 12.27 11.64
N GLU A 503 -6.37 13.00 12.62
CA GLU A 503 -5.26 13.93 12.41
C GLU A 503 -4.05 13.22 11.77
N LYS A 504 -3.67 12.07 12.34
CA LYS A 504 -2.58 11.23 11.84
C LYS A 504 -2.82 10.77 10.40
N TRP A 505 -4.02 10.28 10.10
CA TRP A 505 -4.38 9.80 8.77
C TRP A 505 -4.37 10.93 7.73
N ILE A 506 -5.00 12.07 8.06
CA ILE A 506 -5.05 13.26 7.20
C ILE A 506 -3.64 13.81 6.95
N ALA A 507 -2.82 13.94 7.99
CA ALA A 507 -1.45 14.44 7.85
C ALA A 507 -0.60 13.55 6.94
N GLY A 508 -0.66 12.22 7.12
CA GLY A 508 0.09 11.29 6.27
C GLY A 508 -0.36 11.31 4.81
N ASN A 509 -1.67 11.39 4.55
CA ASN A 509 -2.21 11.51 3.19
C ASN A 509 -1.82 12.85 2.56
N TYR A 510 -1.89 13.95 3.33
CA TYR A 510 -1.50 15.27 2.88
C TYR A 510 -0.01 15.35 2.54
N GLU A 511 0.86 14.76 3.35
CA GLU A 511 2.30 14.75 3.10
C GLU A 511 2.64 14.01 1.79
N VAL A 512 1.98 12.88 1.52
CA VAL A 512 2.11 12.16 0.24
C VAL A 512 1.55 13.00 -0.91
N TYR A 513 0.42 13.67 -0.70
CA TYR A 513 -0.17 14.55 -1.71
C TYR A 513 0.73 15.76 -2.03
N GLU A 514 1.35 16.41 -1.04
CA GLU A 514 2.26 17.53 -1.29
C GLU A 514 3.47 17.13 -2.11
N LYS A 515 3.99 15.91 -1.90
CA LYS A 515 5.13 15.39 -2.65
C LYS A 515 4.78 14.97 -4.08
N THR A 516 3.59 14.41 -4.28
CA THR A 516 3.23 13.73 -5.55
C THR A 516 2.20 14.47 -6.39
N GLY A 517 1.37 15.31 -5.77
CA GLY A 517 0.19 15.92 -6.38
C GLY A 517 -0.97 14.93 -6.60
N LEU A 518 -0.85 13.68 -6.13
CA LEU A 518 -1.76 12.58 -6.43
C LEU A 518 -2.39 12.00 -5.17
N MET A 519 -3.60 11.46 -5.33
CA MET A 519 -4.30 10.67 -4.32
C MET A 519 -4.21 9.19 -4.70
N TRP A 520 -3.86 8.34 -3.74
CA TRP A 520 -3.53 6.93 -3.98
C TRP A 520 -4.61 5.98 -3.48
N GLU A 521 -4.66 4.79 -4.05
CA GLU A 521 -5.55 3.68 -3.66
C GLU A 521 -5.32 3.22 -2.20
N LYS A 522 -4.04 3.11 -1.80
CA LYS A 522 -3.57 2.64 -0.48
C LYS A 522 -2.29 3.37 -0.09
N TYR A 523 -1.94 3.36 1.20
CA TYR A 523 -0.79 4.08 1.75
C TYR A 523 0.11 3.17 2.57
N ASP A 524 1.41 3.49 2.63
CA ASP A 524 2.30 2.91 3.64
C ASP A 524 1.94 3.50 5.01
N VAL A 525 1.88 2.66 6.05
CA VAL A 525 1.51 3.09 7.41
C VAL A 525 2.43 4.15 8.01
N ASP A 526 3.59 4.41 7.41
CA ASP A 526 4.51 5.48 7.81
C ASP A 526 4.53 6.69 6.86
N GLY A 527 3.51 6.86 6.02
CA GLY A 527 3.31 8.08 5.22
C GLY A 527 4.30 8.21 4.07
N LYS A 528 4.89 7.09 3.66
CA LYS A 528 5.77 7.03 2.49
C LYS A 528 4.92 7.02 1.22
N VAL A 529 5.47 7.59 0.16
CA VAL A 529 4.87 7.49 -1.18
C VAL A 529 4.75 6.01 -1.54
N PRO A 530 3.54 5.51 -1.90
CA PRO A 530 3.36 4.12 -2.31
C PRO A 530 4.28 3.77 -3.48
N LEU A 531 4.99 2.65 -3.39
CA LEU A 531 5.84 2.15 -4.48
C LEU A 531 4.98 1.60 -5.63
N ALA A 532 5.47 1.66 -6.86
CA ALA A 532 4.75 1.10 -8.02
C ALA A 532 4.45 -0.41 -7.85
N ASP A 533 5.36 -1.16 -7.22
CA ASP A 533 5.25 -2.61 -6.95
C ASP A 533 4.92 -2.94 -5.48
N SER A 534 4.08 -2.11 -4.83
CA SER A 534 3.79 -2.22 -3.40
C SER A 534 2.82 -3.37 -3.04
N GLY A 535 3.12 -4.61 -3.46
CA GLY A 535 2.41 -5.83 -3.09
C GLY A 535 1.04 -6.03 -3.78
N GLY A 536 0.63 -7.29 -3.89
CA GLY A 536 -0.58 -7.71 -4.61
C GLY A 536 -0.31 -8.11 -6.07
N GLU A 537 -1.38 -8.24 -6.87
CA GLU A 537 -1.33 -8.75 -8.25
C GLU A 537 -1.23 -7.67 -9.35
N TYR A 538 -1.26 -6.39 -8.97
CA TYR A 538 -1.17 -5.26 -9.89
C TYR A 538 -0.45 -4.06 -9.24
N THR A 539 0.00 -3.12 -10.07
CA THR A 539 0.69 -1.90 -9.62
C THR A 539 -0.28 -0.94 -8.91
N VAL A 540 0.17 -0.20 -7.89
CA VAL A 540 -0.72 0.71 -7.13
C VAL A 540 -1.43 1.74 -8.04
N GLN A 541 -2.71 2.02 -7.76
CA GLN A 541 -3.52 2.93 -8.57
C GLN A 541 -3.63 4.35 -7.98
N VAL A 542 -3.96 5.32 -8.85
CA VAL A 542 -4.15 6.73 -8.50
C VAL A 542 -5.55 7.21 -8.89
N GLY A 543 -6.03 8.22 -8.17
CA GLY A 543 -7.36 8.78 -8.32
C GLY A 543 -7.83 9.34 -6.98
N PHE A 544 -7.97 8.55 -5.92
CA PHE A 544 -8.68 7.27 -5.96
C PHE A 544 -9.98 7.45 -5.18
N GLY A 545 -11.10 7.00 -5.72
CA GLY A 545 -12.45 7.38 -5.31
C GLY A 545 -12.71 7.31 -3.81
N TRP A 546 -12.42 6.18 -3.16
CA TRP A 546 -12.65 6.04 -1.72
C TRP A 546 -11.74 6.92 -0.86
N THR A 547 -10.54 7.28 -1.34
CA THR A 547 -9.52 8.02 -0.58
C THR A 547 -9.97 9.46 -0.55
N ASN A 548 -10.38 9.94 -1.73
CA ASN A 548 -10.99 11.25 -1.91
C ASN A 548 -12.24 11.36 -1.02
N GLY A 549 -13.08 10.33 -1.04
CA GLY A 549 -14.28 10.24 -0.21
C GLY A 549 -14.01 10.33 1.29
N VAL A 550 -13.10 9.48 1.78
CA VAL A 550 -12.69 9.43 3.20
C VAL A 550 -12.08 10.75 3.65
N ILE A 551 -11.17 11.34 2.88
CA ILE A 551 -10.52 12.60 3.28
C ILE A 551 -11.53 13.74 3.32
N LEU A 552 -12.42 13.86 2.33
CA LEU A 552 -13.47 14.88 2.35
C LEU A 552 -14.42 14.70 3.55
N ASP A 553 -14.82 13.47 3.84
CA ASP A 553 -15.69 13.15 4.97
C ASP A 553 -15.04 13.51 6.32
N LEU A 554 -13.77 13.15 6.53
CA LEU A 554 -13.05 13.47 7.77
C LEU A 554 -12.78 14.97 7.91
N LEU A 555 -12.39 15.66 6.83
CA LEU A 555 -12.18 17.12 6.85
C LEU A 555 -13.49 17.87 7.13
N ASN A 556 -14.62 17.40 6.57
CA ASN A 556 -15.92 17.95 6.89
C ASN A 556 -16.35 17.62 8.34
N THR A 557 -16.05 16.42 8.83
CA THR A 557 -16.41 15.99 10.20
C THR A 557 -15.67 16.81 11.27
N TYR A 558 -14.39 17.09 11.05
CA TYR A 558 -13.53 17.79 12.00
C TYR A 558 -13.21 19.23 11.57
N HIS A 559 -14.07 19.85 10.77
CA HIS A 559 -13.81 21.12 10.08
C HIS A 559 -13.40 22.29 11.00
N GLU A 560 -13.81 22.28 12.27
CA GLU A 560 -13.48 23.33 13.26
C GLU A 560 -12.16 23.09 14.01
N GLN A 561 -11.74 21.82 14.13
CA GLN A 561 -10.63 21.41 15.01
C GLN A 561 -9.41 20.93 14.23
N MET A 562 -9.62 20.40 13.02
CA MET A 562 -8.56 19.85 12.18
C MET A 562 -7.65 20.96 11.66
N THR A 563 -6.36 20.84 11.94
CA THR A 563 -5.33 21.75 11.44
C THR A 563 -4.14 20.96 10.94
N ILE A 564 -3.36 21.54 10.03
CA ILE A 564 -2.08 20.98 9.62
C ILE A 564 -0.96 21.95 9.96
N ARG A 565 0.20 21.42 10.36
CA ARG A 565 1.33 22.27 10.75
C ARG A 565 1.77 23.12 9.56
N HIS A 566 1.50 24.41 9.64
CA HIS A 566 2.04 25.39 8.71
C HIS A 566 3.55 25.48 8.93
N ASN A 567 4.34 25.18 7.89
CA ASN A 567 5.61 25.87 7.76
C ASN A 567 5.27 27.34 7.52
N ALA A 568 5.17 28.12 8.60
CA ALA A 568 4.84 29.53 8.55
C ALA A 568 5.87 30.25 7.69
N MET A 569 5.48 30.58 6.46
CA MET A 569 6.06 31.68 5.73
C MET A 569 5.52 32.98 6.36
N SER A 570 6.23 33.50 7.34
CA SER A 570 6.12 34.90 7.75
C SER A 570 7.49 35.45 8.14
N GLY A 571 8.06 36.24 7.23
CA GLY A 571 8.96 37.36 7.48
C GLY A 571 10.14 37.16 8.44
N HIS A 572 11.25 36.67 7.91
CA HIS A 572 12.50 37.42 7.98
C HIS A 572 13.36 37.06 6.76
N ASP A 573 13.67 38.09 5.99
CA ASP A 573 14.66 38.08 4.92
C ASP A 573 16.01 37.72 5.52
N ASP A 574 16.43 36.47 5.35
CA ASP A 574 17.81 36.04 5.42
C ASP A 574 18.03 35.08 4.26
N GLN A 575 18.85 35.52 3.30
CA GLN A 575 19.22 34.79 2.10
C GLN A 575 19.72 33.38 2.45
N LEU A 576 18.85 32.39 2.36
CA LEU A 576 19.20 30.98 2.35
C LEU A 576 18.64 30.39 1.04
N SER A 577 19.56 30.19 0.10
CA SER A 577 19.35 29.40 -1.11
C SER A 577 18.54 28.12 -0.81
N PRO A 578 17.63 27.68 -1.71
CA PRO A 578 16.84 26.46 -1.50
C PRO A 578 17.77 25.30 -1.16
N ARG A 579 17.55 24.64 -0.01
CA ARG A 579 18.33 23.46 0.43
C ARG A 579 18.30 22.42 -0.69
N SER A 580 19.46 22.15 -1.30
CA SER A 580 19.69 20.99 -2.15
C SER A 580 20.26 19.86 -1.29
N TYR A 581 19.95 18.63 -1.66
CA TYR A 581 20.42 17.43 -0.96
C TYR A 581 21.29 16.63 -1.93
N PRO A 582 22.61 16.82 -1.88
CA PRO A 582 23.50 16.16 -2.82
C PRO A 582 23.60 14.66 -2.51
N ILE A 583 23.95 13.87 -3.52
CA ILE A 583 24.50 12.53 -3.44
C ILE A 583 25.75 12.43 -4.30
N TYR A 584 26.69 11.60 -3.86
CA TYR A 584 27.87 11.21 -4.61
C TYR A 584 27.65 9.83 -5.21
N VAL A 585 27.94 9.67 -6.51
CA VAL A 585 27.88 8.41 -7.24
C VAL A 585 29.25 8.08 -7.80
N GLY A 586 29.97 7.19 -7.14
CA GLY A 586 31.29 6.69 -7.55
C GLY A 586 31.26 5.43 -8.41
N ASN A 587 32.41 5.11 -8.99
CA ASN A 587 32.65 3.91 -9.81
C ASN A 587 31.77 3.82 -11.06
N LEU A 588 31.46 4.96 -11.68
CA LEU A 588 30.75 4.98 -12.96
C LEU A 588 31.66 4.46 -14.08
N PRO A 589 31.13 3.63 -15.01
CA PRO A 589 31.88 3.18 -16.18
C PRO A 589 32.25 4.37 -17.08
N ARG A 590 33.31 4.21 -17.88
CA ARG A 590 33.85 5.30 -18.70
C ARG A 590 32.82 5.80 -19.72
N GLU A 591 31.95 4.90 -20.15
CA GLU A 591 30.89 5.07 -21.13
C GLU A 591 29.63 5.75 -20.56
N ALA A 592 29.49 5.90 -19.23
CA ALA A 592 28.29 6.51 -18.63
C ALA A 592 28.23 8.01 -18.92
N HIS A 593 27.29 8.47 -19.77
CA HIS A 593 27.09 9.88 -20.04
C HIS A 593 26.09 10.52 -19.07
N VAL A 594 26.10 11.85 -19.01
CA VAL A 594 25.22 12.65 -18.14
C VAL A 594 23.76 12.24 -18.28
N HIS A 595 23.30 12.01 -19.52
CA HIS A 595 21.92 11.60 -19.80
C HIS A 595 21.57 10.20 -19.26
N ASP A 596 22.51 9.26 -19.30
CA ASP A 596 22.29 7.90 -18.80
C ASP A 596 22.21 7.87 -17.28
N VAL A 597 23.09 8.65 -16.62
CA VAL A 597 23.09 8.84 -15.17
C VAL A 597 21.81 9.57 -14.76
N GLU A 598 21.45 10.64 -15.45
CA GLU A 598 20.23 11.39 -15.18
C GLU A 598 18.96 10.53 -15.32
N SER A 599 18.82 9.78 -16.42
CA SER A 599 17.66 8.91 -16.65
C SER A 599 17.55 7.83 -15.57
N PHE A 600 18.69 7.27 -15.15
CA PHE A 600 18.73 6.28 -14.08
C PHE A 600 18.42 6.90 -12.70
N PHE A 601 18.87 8.12 -12.41
CA PHE A 601 18.72 8.72 -11.08
C PHE A 601 17.43 9.53 -10.90
N ARG A 602 16.76 9.96 -11.99
CA ARG A 602 15.45 10.63 -11.94
C ARG A 602 14.33 9.73 -11.39
N GLN A 603 14.46 8.41 -11.51
CA GLN A 603 13.48 7.47 -10.94
C GLN A 603 13.46 7.47 -9.40
N TYR A 604 14.50 8.04 -8.75
CA TYR A 604 14.60 8.13 -7.30
C TYR A 604 14.16 9.48 -6.73
N GLY A 605 13.87 10.46 -7.59
CA GLY A 605 13.38 11.77 -7.20
C GLY A 605 13.73 12.90 -8.17
N SER A 606 13.29 14.12 -7.83
CA SER A 606 13.50 15.30 -8.70
C SER A 606 14.96 15.79 -8.60
N ILE A 607 15.68 15.70 -9.72
CA ILE A 607 17.08 16.14 -9.81
C ILE A 607 17.09 17.65 -10.10
N LYS A 608 17.64 18.42 -9.14
CA LYS A 608 17.89 19.85 -9.26
C LYS A 608 19.11 20.15 -10.13
N SER A 609 20.20 19.40 -9.92
CA SER A 609 21.42 19.53 -10.71
C SER A 609 22.18 18.20 -10.77
N LEU A 610 22.88 17.95 -11.88
CA LEU A 610 23.69 16.74 -12.06
C LEU A 610 24.96 17.07 -12.82
N GLN A 611 26.09 16.62 -12.29
CA GLN A 611 27.41 16.77 -12.92
C GLN A 611 28.13 15.43 -12.93
N VAL A 612 28.65 15.02 -14.10
CA VAL A 612 29.51 13.83 -14.20
C VAL A 612 30.95 14.27 -14.46
N LYS A 613 31.85 13.93 -13.54
CA LYS A 613 33.28 14.28 -13.56
C LYS A 613 34.15 13.04 -13.76
N SER A 614 35.42 13.25 -14.13
CA SER A 614 36.41 12.18 -14.34
C SER A 614 37.56 12.32 -13.35
N ARG A 615 38.05 11.19 -12.82
CA ARG A 615 39.22 11.11 -11.94
C ARG A 615 40.51 10.92 -12.74
N ALA A 616 41.65 11.19 -12.10
CA ALA A 616 42.99 11.04 -12.69
C ALA A 616 43.30 9.59 -13.14
N ASP A 617 42.69 8.60 -12.48
CA ASP A 617 42.76 7.18 -12.82
C ASP A 617 41.82 6.76 -13.97
N LYS A 618 41.16 7.73 -14.62
CA LYS A 618 40.17 7.57 -15.70
C LYS A 618 38.84 6.92 -15.31
N THR A 619 38.55 6.75 -14.01
CA THR A 619 37.20 6.41 -13.53
C THR A 619 36.29 7.64 -13.51
N ARG A 620 34.96 7.45 -13.59
CA ARG A 620 33.99 8.56 -13.56
C ARG A 620 33.19 8.54 -12.26
N TYR A 621 32.68 9.71 -11.90
CA TYR A 621 31.75 9.87 -10.78
C TYR A 621 30.71 10.95 -11.11
N ALA A 622 29.57 10.91 -10.45
CA ALA A 622 28.54 11.94 -10.55
C ALA A 622 28.25 12.58 -9.20
N LEU A 623 27.95 13.87 -9.24
CA LEU A 623 27.38 14.63 -8.14
C LEU A 623 25.96 14.97 -8.56
N ILE A 624 24.97 14.54 -7.78
CA ILE A 624 23.55 14.73 -8.09
C ILE A 624 22.93 15.47 -6.93
N GLU A 625 22.36 16.63 -7.17
CA GLU A 625 21.56 17.37 -6.19
C GLU A 625 20.09 17.07 -6.39
N TYR A 626 19.46 16.52 -5.35
CA TYR A 626 18.02 16.39 -5.32
C TYR A 626 17.36 17.62 -4.70
N GLU A 627 16.13 17.88 -5.12
CA GLU A 627 15.28 18.91 -4.52
C GLU A 627 14.88 18.54 -3.07
N ASN A 628 14.84 17.25 -2.73
CA ASN A 628 14.40 16.73 -1.43
C ASN A 628 15.43 15.80 -0.76
N GLU A 629 15.51 15.82 0.58
CA GLU A 629 16.43 14.97 1.37
C GLU A 629 16.07 13.49 1.27
N GLY A 630 14.77 13.20 1.19
CA GLY A 630 14.25 11.85 1.05
C GLY A 630 14.72 11.20 -0.26
N ASP A 631 14.64 11.94 -1.36
CA ASP A 631 15.07 11.50 -2.69
C ASP A 631 16.58 11.20 -2.71
N ALA A 632 17.39 12.07 -2.10
CA ALA A 632 18.82 11.85 -1.94
C ALA A 632 19.13 10.58 -1.10
N ARG A 633 18.44 10.39 0.03
CA ARG A 633 18.60 9.18 0.85
C ARG A 633 18.12 7.92 0.14
N TYR A 634 17.07 8.03 -0.67
CA TYR A 634 16.52 6.92 -1.43
C TYR A 634 17.45 6.51 -2.58
N ALA A 635 18.00 7.48 -3.31
CA ALA A 635 19.03 7.25 -4.30
C ALA A 635 20.30 6.65 -3.67
N ALA A 636 20.70 7.13 -2.48
CA ALA A 636 21.83 6.57 -1.72
C ALA A 636 21.60 5.13 -1.23
N SER A 637 20.34 4.71 -1.02
CA SER A 637 20.03 3.30 -0.66
C SER A 637 20.39 2.29 -1.76
N ARG A 638 20.70 2.76 -2.97
CA ARG A 638 21.15 1.94 -4.09
C ARG A 638 22.66 1.75 -4.13
N ASP A 639 23.37 2.08 -3.06
CA ASP A 639 24.77 1.72 -2.90
C ASP A 639 24.98 0.22 -3.20
N GLY A 640 25.98 -0.08 -4.03
CA GLY A 640 26.24 -1.43 -4.48
C GLY A 640 25.43 -1.88 -5.70
N TYR A 641 24.62 -1.03 -6.32
CA TYR A 641 23.88 -1.36 -7.55
C TYR A 641 24.82 -1.69 -8.71
N ILE A 642 24.49 -2.74 -9.47
CA ILE A 642 25.27 -3.18 -10.63
C ILE A 642 24.78 -2.43 -11.87
N TYR A 643 25.56 -1.44 -12.31
CA TYR A 643 25.32 -0.63 -13.49
C TYR A 643 26.37 -0.96 -14.56
N TYR A 644 25.95 -1.50 -15.70
CA TYR A 644 26.84 -1.99 -16.77
C TYR A 644 28.04 -2.81 -16.25
N ALA A 645 27.76 -3.84 -15.44
CA ALA A 645 28.75 -4.74 -14.83
C ALA A 645 29.75 -4.07 -13.85
N LYS A 646 29.51 -2.81 -13.43
CA LYS A 646 30.24 -2.12 -12.36
C LYS A 646 29.34 -1.92 -11.15
N ARG A 647 29.90 -2.11 -9.95
CA ARG A 647 29.20 -1.87 -8.69
C ARG A 647 29.35 -0.40 -8.32
N LEU A 648 28.26 0.37 -8.39
CA LEU A 648 28.26 1.78 -8.02
C LEU A 648 28.49 1.97 -6.51
N THR A 649 29.13 3.07 -6.16
CA THR A 649 29.20 3.56 -4.77
C THR A 649 28.29 4.77 -4.66
N ILE A 650 27.29 4.76 -3.78
CA ILE A 650 26.33 5.87 -3.69
C ILE A 650 26.18 6.34 -2.25
N GLU A 651 26.53 7.59 -1.98
CA GLU A 651 26.65 8.12 -0.61
C GLU A 651 26.02 9.51 -0.48
N VAL A 652 25.40 9.80 0.67
CA VAL A 652 24.96 11.16 1.01
C VAL A 652 26.18 11.94 1.51
N PRO A 653 26.58 13.04 0.86
CA PRO A 653 27.86 13.65 1.13
C PRO A 653 27.80 14.54 2.36
N VAL A 654 28.75 14.36 3.27
CA VAL A 654 28.90 15.23 4.43
C VAL A 654 29.81 16.40 4.05
N CYS A 655 29.24 17.49 3.53
CA CYS A 655 30.02 18.68 3.15
C CYS A 655 30.42 19.55 4.35
N ARG A 656 30.00 19.20 5.56
CA ARG A 656 30.23 19.98 6.78
C ARG A 656 31.21 19.26 7.70
N ILE A 657 32.28 19.96 8.05
CA ILE A 657 33.29 19.50 8.98
C ILE A 657 33.26 20.38 10.24
N TYR A 658 33.63 19.79 11.37
CA TYR A 658 33.71 20.42 12.68
C TYR A 658 35.17 20.43 13.10
N VAL A 659 35.67 21.59 13.51
CA VAL A 659 37.06 21.79 13.95
C VAL A 659 37.04 22.20 15.41
N THR A 660 37.49 21.34 16.32
CA THR A 660 37.62 21.63 17.75
C THR A 660 39.09 21.81 18.14
N GLY A 661 39.37 22.35 19.33
CA GLY A 661 40.76 22.60 19.76
C GLY A 661 41.38 23.87 19.19
N LEU A 662 40.54 24.81 18.72
CA LEU A 662 40.98 26.08 18.15
C LEU A 662 41.33 27.10 19.25
N PRO A 663 42.31 28.00 19.04
CA PRO A 663 42.58 29.11 19.95
C PRO A 663 41.35 30.00 20.16
N LYS A 664 41.17 30.55 21.37
CA LYS A 664 39.99 31.38 21.73
C LYS A 664 39.77 32.59 20.81
N ASN A 665 40.84 33.12 20.22
CA ASN A 665 40.82 34.35 19.44
C ASN A 665 40.84 34.11 17.92
N ILE A 666 40.75 32.85 17.45
CA ILE A 666 40.75 32.60 16.02
C ILE A 666 39.48 33.16 15.38
N GLY A 667 39.64 33.98 14.35
CA GLY A 667 38.52 34.52 13.57
C GLY A 667 38.12 33.59 12.42
N GLU A 668 36.89 33.76 11.93
CA GLU A 668 36.37 33.02 10.77
C GLU A 668 37.26 33.19 9.51
N TYR A 669 37.86 34.36 9.33
CA TYR A 669 38.78 34.63 8.22
C TYR A 669 40.06 33.78 8.27
N ALA A 670 40.68 33.67 9.44
CA ALA A 670 41.88 32.85 9.61
C ALA A 670 41.58 31.36 9.39
N LEU A 671 40.43 30.89 9.88
CA LEU A 671 39.98 29.52 9.67
C LEU A 671 39.64 29.26 8.18
N HIS A 672 39.06 30.25 7.49
CA HIS A 672 38.83 30.17 6.05
C HIS A 672 40.13 30.04 5.26
N GLU A 673 41.16 30.86 5.52
CA GLU A 673 42.44 30.76 4.80
C GLU A 673 43.13 29.40 4.97
N ILE A 674 43.08 28.83 6.18
CA ILE A 674 43.69 27.52 6.47
C ILE A 674 43.03 26.41 5.66
N PHE A 675 41.70 26.46 5.49
CA PHE A 675 40.92 25.38 4.92
C PHE A 675 40.59 25.58 3.43
N ALA A 676 40.64 26.82 2.91
CA ALA A 676 40.33 27.12 1.51
C ALA A 676 41.29 26.46 0.50
N LYS A 677 42.46 25.99 0.94
CA LYS A 677 43.41 25.25 0.10
C LYS A 677 42.93 23.84 -0.28
N TYR A 678 41.97 23.28 0.45
CA TYR A 678 41.43 21.93 0.18
C TYR A 678 40.23 21.95 -0.74
N GLY A 679 39.60 23.11 -0.94
CA GLY A 679 38.39 23.19 -1.71
C GLY A 679 37.65 24.51 -1.60
N SER A 680 36.60 24.65 -2.40
CA SER A 680 35.77 25.85 -2.39
C SER A 680 34.87 25.84 -1.15
N ILE A 681 35.07 26.80 -0.25
CA ILE A 681 34.30 26.90 0.99
C ILE A 681 33.02 27.71 0.75
N LYS A 682 31.88 27.11 1.06
CA LYS A 682 30.56 27.75 1.02
C LYS A 682 30.34 28.64 2.24
N ARG A 683 30.79 28.20 3.42
CA ARG A 683 30.62 28.93 4.69
C ARG A 683 31.63 28.48 5.75
N VAL A 684 32.10 29.44 6.56
CA VAL A 684 32.86 29.20 7.79
C VAL A 684 32.14 29.87 8.95
N ARG A 685 32.10 29.22 10.11
CA ARG A 685 31.64 29.81 11.38
C ARG A 685 32.57 29.44 12.51
N VAL A 686 32.78 30.34 13.47
CA VAL A 686 33.53 30.06 14.71
C VAL A 686 32.65 30.36 15.92
N GLY A 687 32.59 29.41 16.86
CA GLY A 687 31.83 29.50 18.10
C GLY A 687 32.71 29.29 19.34
N SER A 688 32.29 29.82 20.48
CA SER A 688 32.96 29.63 21.77
C SER A 688 32.31 28.46 22.52
N MET A 689 33.10 27.54 23.07
CA MET A 689 32.59 26.55 24.04
C MET A 689 32.48 27.19 25.42
N SER A 690 31.36 27.00 26.12
CA SER A 690 31.14 27.51 27.46
C SER A 690 32.13 26.86 28.45
N ASN A 691 32.82 27.69 29.23
CA ASN A 691 33.86 27.32 30.21
C ASN A 691 35.18 26.71 29.66
N SER A 692 35.57 26.97 28.41
CA SER A 692 36.88 26.54 27.88
C SER A 692 37.69 27.71 27.29
N THR A 693 39.03 27.59 27.27
CA THR A 693 39.95 28.51 26.57
C THR A 693 40.05 28.22 25.06
N LEU A 694 39.23 27.31 24.54
CA LEU A 694 39.22 26.84 23.17
C LEU A 694 37.89 27.21 22.48
N SER A 695 37.97 27.48 21.18
CA SER A 695 36.84 27.70 20.28
C SER A 695 36.61 26.46 19.40
N TYR A 696 35.49 26.45 18.67
CA TYR A 696 35.22 25.46 17.64
C TYR A 696 34.80 26.13 16.34
N GLY A 697 35.18 25.55 15.22
CA GLY A 697 34.86 25.97 13.88
C GLY A 697 33.89 25.00 13.22
N VAL A 698 33.05 25.52 12.34
CA VAL A 698 32.21 24.75 11.43
C VAL A 698 32.50 25.22 10.02
N ILE A 699 32.95 24.32 9.15
CA ILE A 699 33.31 24.63 7.77
C ILE A 699 32.43 23.80 6.85
N GLU A 700 31.81 24.45 5.86
CA GLU A 700 30.92 23.83 4.88
C GLU A 700 31.53 24.02 3.49
N TYR A 701 31.95 22.94 2.85
CA TYR A 701 32.52 22.93 1.50
C TYR A 701 31.44 22.83 0.42
N CYS A 702 31.80 23.23 -0.80
CA CYS A 702 30.99 23.03 -1.99
C CYS A 702 31.05 21.59 -2.51
N ASP A 703 32.17 20.87 -2.31
CA ASP A 703 32.37 19.49 -2.71
C ASP A 703 32.68 18.59 -1.49
N PRO A 704 32.01 17.44 -1.33
CA PRO A 704 32.25 16.52 -0.21
C PRO A 704 33.61 15.83 -0.23
N VAL A 705 34.22 15.63 -1.41
CA VAL A 705 35.55 15.03 -1.50
C VAL A 705 36.59 15.98 -0.91
N GLU A 706 36.40 17.28 -1.13
CA GLU A 706 37.22 18.35 -0.54
C GLU A 706 37.05 18.41 0.99
N ALA A 707 35.84 18.16 1.50
CA ALA A 707 35.55 18.09 2.93
C ALA A 707 36.22 16.89 3.62
N GLU A 708 36.19 15.71 3.00
CA GLU A 708 36.88 14.51 3.48
C GLU A 708 38.40 14.68 3.47
N GLU A 709 38.96 15.26 2.41
CA GLU A 709 40.38 15.55 2.30
C GLU A 709 40.84 16.53 3.40
N ALA A 710 40.03 17.54 3.70
CA ALA A 710 40.27 18.47 4.79
C ALA A 710 40.23 17.78 6.17
N VAL A 711 39.26 16.89 6.42
CA VAL A 711 39.20 16.10 7.67
C VAL A 711 40.43 15.22 7.81
N TRP A 712 40.78 14.49 6.74
CA TRP A 712 41.90 13.56 6.76
C TRP A 712 43.23 14.26 7.00
N THR A 713 43.44 15.42 6.36
CA THR A 713 44.73 16.12 6.38
C THR A 713 44.94 17.00 7.61
N MET A 714 43.86 17.63 8.10
CA MET A 714 43.95 18.65 9.16
C MET A 714 43.63 18.13 10.56
N ASN A 715 43.06 16.92 10.68
CA ASN A 715 42.82 16.34 11.99
C ASN A 715 44.14 16.08 12.73
N LYS A 716 44.21 16.55 13.98
CA LYS A 716 45.38 16.51 14.88
C LYS A 716 46.62 17.31 14.43
N GLN A 717 46.45 18.29 13.53
CA GLN A 717 47.52 19.26 13.23
C GLN A 717 47.62 20.30 14.35
N GLN A 718 48.84 20.82 14.60
CA GLN A 718 49.03 21.91 15.55
C GLN A 718 48.71 23.27 14.92
N LEU A 719 47.93 24.07 15.64
CA LEU A 719 47.70 25.47 15.35
C LEU A 719 47.96 26.29 16.63
N GLU A 720 48.93 27.19 16.57
CA GLU A 720 49.34 28.06 17.69
C GLU A 720 49.60 27.30 19.02
N GLY A 721 50.20 26.11 18.93
CA GLY A 721 50.55 25.28 20.09
C GLY A 721 49.41 24.41 20.64
N SER A 722 48.19 24.49 20.09
CA SER A 722 47.07 23.60 20.38
C SER A 722 46.82 22.62 19.23
N TYR A 723 46.42 21.39 19.53
CA TYR A 723 46.05 20.41 18.51
C TYR A 723 44.59 20.62 18.10
N MET A 724 44.35 20.74 16.80
CA MET A 724 42.99 20.79 16.26
C MET A 724 42.46 19.38 16.05
N GLU A 725 41.20 19.14 16.37
CA GLU A 725 40.49 17.92 15.98
C GLU A 725 39.50 18.27 14.88
N VAL A 726 39.57 17.57 13.75
CA VAL A 726 38.68 17.80 12.60
C VAL A 726 37.85 16.55 12.38
N THR A 727 36.52 16.69 12.39
CA THR A 727 35.58 15.57 12.29
C THR A 727 34.40 15.88 11.37
N LEU A 728 33.83 14.85 10.75
CA LEU A 728 32.61 14.95 9.95
C LEU A 728 31.33 15.02 10.82
N ASN A 729 31.42 14.59 12.08
CA ASN A 729 30.31 14.59 13.03
C ASN A 729 30.46 15.73 14.05
N PRO A 730 29.36 16.34 14.51
CA PRO A 730 29.40 17.36 15.56
C PRO A 730 29.95 16.78 16.88
N PRO A 731 30.76 17.54 17.62
CA PRO A 731 31.31 17.09 18.90
C PRO A 731 30.18 16.88 19.93
N GLN A 732 30.13 15.70 20.56
CA GLN A 732 29.18 15.39 21.64
C GLN A 732 29.68 15.95 22.98
N ASN A 733 28.74 16.48 23.78
CA ASN A 733 28.98 17.17 25.05
C ASN A 733 29.82 16.32 26.04
N PRO A 734 31.01 16.77 26.49
CA PRO A 734 31.96 15.95 27.24
C PRO A 734 31.53 15.58 28.67
N ASN A 735 30.40 16.08 29.17
CA ASN A 735 29.91 15.83 30.54
C ASN A 735 28.86 14.71 30.67
N LEU A 736 28.55 13.97 29.60
CA LEU A 736 27.72 12.77 29.70
C LEU A 736 28.60 11.52 29.54
N SER A 737 29.22 11.11 30.64
CA SER A 737 29.69 9.73 30.79
C SER A 737 28.48 8.80 30.71
N TYR A 738 28.11 8.39 29.51
CA TYR A 738 27.09 7.35 29.30
C TYR A 738 27.57 6.11 30.03
N ARG A 739 26.79 5.64 31.02
CA ARG A 739 26.85 4.25 31.46
C ARG A 739 26.71 3.41 30.21
N GLN A 740 27.79 2.76 29.79
CA GLN A 740 27.83 1.88 28.63
C GLN A 740 26.77 0.80 28.81
N ARG A 741 25.66 0.91 28.07
CA ARG A 741 24.77 -0.22 27.84
C ARG A 741 25.54 -1.18 26.94
N ARG A 742 26.24 -2.11 27.58
CA ARG A 742 26.91 -3.22 26.90
C ARG A 742 25.87 -3.99 26.10
N THR A 743 26.11 -4.19 24.81
CA THR A 743 25.21 -4.93 23.94
C THR A 743 25.75 -6.35 23.72
N PRO A 744 24.92 -7.34 23.40
CA PRO A 744 25.41 -8.66 23.01
C PRO A 744 26.06 -8.65 21.61
N TYR A 745 26.04 -7.53 20.88
CA TYR A 745 26.49 -7.42 19.50
C TYR A 745 27.94 -6.94 19.44
N ARG A 746 28.84 -7.77 19.97
CA ARG A 746 30.28 -7.47 20.09
C ARG A 746 31.12 -8.23 19.08
N LEU A 747 32.11 -7.53 18.52
CA LEU A 747 33.08 -8.05 17.56
C LEU A 747 34.51 -7.83 18.06
N LEU A 748 35.40 -8.74 17.67
CA LEU A 748 36.85 -8.60 17.76
C LEU A 748 37.38 -8.16 16.39
N VAL A 749 38.24 -7.14 16.41
CA VAL A 749 38.91 -6.57 15.23
C VAL A 749 40.41 -6.78 15.42
N THR A 750 41.07 -7.50 14.51
CA THR A 750 42.51 -7.76 14.54
C THR A 750 43.19 -7.19 13.28
N GLY A 751 44.52 -7.10 13.29
CA GLY A 751 45.29 -6.48 12.19
C GLY A 751 45.38 -4.96 12.27
N LEU A 752 45.10 -4.37 13.44
CA LEU A 752 45.25 -2.94 13.66
C LEU A 752 46.73 -2.62 13.96
N PRO A 753 47.30 -1.53 13.42
CA PRO A 753 48.59 -1.04 13.89
C PRO A 753 48.54 -0.70 15.39
N VAL A 754 49.66 -0.83 16.08
CA VAL A 754 49.75 -0.69 17.55
C VAL A 754 49.39 0.74 17.99
N GLU A 755 49.49 1.70 17.07
CA GLU A 755 49.24 3.12 17.29
C GLU A 755 47.76 3.53 17.09
N VAL A 756 46.85 2.63 16.66
CA VAL A 756 45.44 2.98 16.43
C VAL A 756 44.75 3.40 17.72
N ASP A 757 44.09 4.57 17.68
CA ASP A 757 43.26 5.01 18.80
C ASP A 757 41.80 4.53 18.69
N GLN A 758 41.10 4.56 19.82
CA GLN A 758 39.71 4.08 19.94
C GLN A 758 38.76 4.84 19.03
N LEU A 759 39.02 6.12 18.78
CA LEU A 759 38.17 6.97 17.96
C LEU A 759 38.32 6.63 16.47
N SER A 760 39.53 6.36 16.02
CA SER A 760 39.84 5.92 14.66
C SER A 760 39.19 4.57 14.36
N LEU A 761 39.30 3.62 15.29
CA LEU A 761 38.60 2.35 15.18
C LEU A 761 37.08 2.54 15.16
N ARG A 762 36.53 3.38 16.04
CA ARG A 762 35.09 3.68 16.09
C ARG A 762 34.58 4.28 14.80
N ASN A 763 35.28 5.27 14.26
CA ASN A 763 34.89 5.96 13.04
C ASN A 763 34.92 5.01 11.85
N TYR A 764 35.98 4.22 11.72
CA TYR A 764 36.06 3.23 10.63
C TYR A 764 34.95 2.19 10.72
N MET A 765 34.68 1.66 11.92
CA MET A 765 33.67 0.63 12.13
C MET A 765 32.23 1.18 12.05
N SER A 766 32.03 2.49 12.20
CA SER A 766 30.72 3.13 12.05
C SER A 766 30.12 3.01 10.64
N ARG A 767 30.95 2.67 9.65
CA ARG A 767 30.53 2.34 8.27
C ARG A 767 29.58 1.15 8.20
N ALA A 768 29.61 0.27 9.20
CA ALA A 768 28.71 -0.86 9.29
C ALA A 768 27.42 -0.58 10.09
N GLY A 769 27.39 0.50 10.89
CA GLY A 769 26.24 0.90 11.71
C GLY A 769 26.62 1.64 13.00
N GLU A 770 25.65 1.91 13.88
CA GLU A 770 25.89 2.70 15.10
C GLU A 770 26.77 1.95 16.11
N VAL A 771 28.00 2.44 16.32
CA VAL A 771 28.96 1.90 17.30
C VAL A 771 28.69 2.49 18.70
N CYS A 772 28.24 1.63 19.59
CA CYS A 772 27.96 1.93 21.01
C CYS A 772 29.22 1.92 21.87
N TYR A 773 30.19 1.07 21.53
CA TYR A 773 31.44 0.92 22.27
C TYR A 773 32.57 0.53 21.32
N ALA A 774 33.74 1.12 21.49
CA ALA A 774 34.96 0.72 20.81
C ALA A 774 36.12 0.79 21.79
N ARG A 775 37.02 -0.18 21.75
CA ARG A 775 38.25 -0.17 22.54
C ARG A 775 39.37 -0.85 21.78
N VAL A 776 40.49 -0.18 21.61
CA VAL A 776 41.73 -0.76 21.10
C VAL A 776 42.58 -1.23 22.28
N THR A 777 43.27 -2.34 22.10
CA THR A 777 44.28 -2.86 23.03
C THR A 777 45.66 -2.60 22.47
N ASN A 778 46.68 -2.58 23.33
CA ASN A 778 48.06 -2.28 22.94
C ASN A 778 48.71 -3.40 22.09
N ASP A 779 47.99 -4.48 21.80
CA ASP A 779 48.49 -5.68 21.14
C ASP A 779 47.97 -5.82 19.69
N GLY A 780 47.50 -4.71 19.08
CA GLY A 780 47.07 -4.68 17.67
C GLY A 780 45.69 -5.26 17.38
N PHE A 781 44.84 -5.38 18.40
CA PHE A 781 43.42 -5.75 18.26
C PHE A 781 42.49 -4.84 19.08
N GLY A 782 41.24 -4.75 18.67
CA GLY A 782 40.22 -3.94 19.30
C GLY A 782 38.87 -4.63 19.36
N PHE A 783 38.00 -4.17 20.26
CA PHE A 783 36.64 -4.64 20.41
C PHE A 783 35.66 -3.54 20.01
N VAL A 784 34.62 -3.91 19.28
CA VAL A 784 33.56 -2.99 18.87
C VAL A 784 32.20 -3.60 19.19
N GLU A 785 31.31 -2.82 19.81
CA GLU A 785 29.91 -3.21 20.05
C GLU A 785 28.97 -2.30 19.26
N PHE A 786 28.03 -2.92 18.55
CA PHE A 786 27.02 -2.23 17.77
C PHE A 786 25.68 -2.15 18.50
N ARG A 787 24.82 -1.21 18.10
CA ARG A 787 23.48 -1.10 18.69
C ARG A 787 22.58 -2.30 18.41
N CYS A 788 22.67 -2.89 17.21
CA CYS A 788 21.80 -3.96 16.76
C CYS A 788 22.57 -5.08 16.04
N ALA A 789 21.91 -6.23 15.86
CA ALA A 789 22.49 -7.42 15.22
C ALA A 789 22.82 -7.17 13.74
N GLU A 790 21.99 -6.40 13.03
CA GLU A 790 22.17 -6.12 11.60
C GLU A 790 23.46 -5.33 11.34
N SER A 791 23.79 -4.37 12.22
CA SER A 791 25.03 -3.59 12.12
C SER A 791 26.27 -4.45 12.38
N LEU A 792 26.16 -5.42 13.30
CA LEU A 792 27.20 -6.39 13.54
C LEU A 792 27.40 -7.33 12.34
N ASP A 793 26.30 -7.84 11.78
CA ASP A 793 26.32 -8.74 10.62
C ASP A 793 26.94 -8.02 9.41
N SER A 794 26.53 -6.77 9.18
CA SER A 794 27.10 -5.86 8.17
C SER A 794 28.60 -5.62 8.38
N ALA A 795 29.07 -5.48 9.62
CA ALA A 795 30.50 -5.29 9.90
C ALA A 795 31.32 -6.53 9.57
N VAL A 796 30.81 -7.73 9.89
CA VAL A 796 31.47 -9.00 9.55
C VAL A 796 31.48 -9.21 8.03
N GLU A 797 30.39 -8.89 7.34
CA GLU A 797 30.29 -9.07 5.88
C GLU A 797 31.14 -8.06 5.10
N LYS A 798 31.11 -6.78 5.49
CA LYS A 798 31.66 -5.68 4.69
C LYS A 798 33.06 -5.23 5.11
N LEU A 799 33.40 -5.36 6.40
CA LEU A 799 34.64 -4.81 6.95
C LEU A 799 35.70 -5.87 7.24
N ASN A 800 35.34 -7.15 7.27
CA ASN A 800 36.32 -8.23 7.38
C ASN A 800 37.19 -8.32 6.11
N GLY A 801 38.52 -8.24 6.26
CA GLY A 801 39.46 -8.20 5.15
C GLY A 801 39.58 -6.83 4.46
N SER A 802 38.95 -5.79 5.00
CA SER A 802 39.02 -4.44 4.43
C SER A 802 40.32 -3.72 4.79
N GLN A 803 40.73 -2.76 3.96
CA GLN A 803 41.91 -1.93 4.23
C GLN A 803 41.55 -0.78 5.19
N PHE A 804 42.03 -0.88 6.42
CA PHE A 804 42.01 0.17 7.44
C PHE A 804 43.15 1.17 7.18
N PRO A 805 42.85 2.40 6.76
CA PRO A 805 43.87 3.41 6.55
C PRO A 805 44.30 4.03 7.89
N TYR A 806 45.61 4.16 8.10
CA TYR A 806 46.19 4.81 9.27
C TYR A 806 47.47 5.56 8.89
N GLY A 807 47.43 6.89 8.93
CA GLY A 807 48.51 7.74 8.40
C GLY A 807 48.63 7.62 6.88
N GLU A 808 49.85 7.41 6.37
CA GLU A 808 50.10 7.17 4.93
C GLU A 808 49.97 5.68 4.52
N TYR A 809 49.66 4.79 5.46
CA TYR A 809 49.66 3.34 5.24
C TYR A 809 48.25 2.75 5.36
N SER A 810 48.04 1.59 4.73
CA SER A 810 46.79 0.81 4.81
C SER A 810 47.06 -0.58 5.38
N PHE A 811 46.27 -0.98 6.37
CA PHE A 811 46.40 -2.27 7.07
C PHE A 811 45.17 -3.11 6.83
N VAL A 812 45.33 -4.40 6.50
CA VAL A 812 44.18 -5.30 6.35
C VAL A 812 43.70 -5.70 7.73
N ILE A 813 42.44 -5.40 8.03
CA ILE A 813 41.82 -5.80 9.30
C ILE A 813 40.97 -7.03 9.13
N HIS A 814 40.89 -7.84 10.19
CA HIS A 814 39.98 -8.97 10.27
C HIS A 814 38.93 -8.72 11.35
N VAL A 815 37.68 -9.03 11.04
CA VAL A 815 36.53 -8.76 11.91
C VAL A 815 35.78 -10.06 12.15
N GLU A 816 35.72 -10.50 13.40
CA GLU A 816 35.08 -11.77 13.78
C GLU A 816 34.17 -11.62 15.00
N ARG A 817 33.15 -12.50 15.07
CA ARG A 817 32.23 -12.56 16.21
C ARG A 817 32.95 -13.18 17.41
N GLU A 818 32.79 -12.57 18.59
CA GLU A 818 33.34 -13.12 19.83
C GLU A 818 32.63 -14.46 20.15
N GLY A 819 33.32 -15.59 19.94
CA GLY A 819 32.78 -16.93 20.17
C GLY A 819 32.53 -17.22 21.65
N ARG A 820 31.37 -17.81 21.99
CA ARG A 820 31.14 -18.37 23.34
C ARG A 820 31.95 -19.65 23.51
N SER A 821 33.01 -19.62 24.33
CA SER A 821 33.54 -20.84 24.95
C SER A 821 34.17 -20.58 26.33
N ALA A 822 33.78 -21.46 27.25
CA ALA A 822 34.42 -21.86 28.50
C ALA A 822 34.45 -20.89 29.69
N ALA A 823 33.96 -21.44 30.80
CA ALA A 823 33.95 -20.93 32.16
C ALA A 823 35.31 -20.39 32.65
N ARG A 824 35.21 -19.47 33.63
CA ARG A 824 36.19 -19.17 34.69
C ARG A 824 37.44 -20.05 34.66
N ASP A 825 38.61 -19.45 34.40
CA ASP A 825 39.69 -19.63 35.36
C ASP A 825 40.66 -18.45 35.40
N ARG A 826 41.13 -18.18 36.62
CA ARG A 826 42.14 -17.17 36.94
C ARG A 826 43.52 -17.76 36.64
N SER A 827 44.33 -17.09 35.82
CA SER A 827 45.69 -16.66 36.20
C SER A 827 46.39 -15.99 35.02
N ARG A 828 47.23 -15.01 35.37
CA ARG A 828 48.27 -14.41 34.52
C ARG A 828 49.31 -15.47 34.16
N SER A 829 50.07 -15.16 33.09
CA SER A 829 51.31 -15.76 32.56
C SER A 829 51.18 -17.06 31.78
N ASP A 830 51.17 -16.94 30.44
CA ASP A 830 52.15 -17.54 29.51
C ASP A 830 51.71 -17.16 28.09
N ILE A 831 52.26 -16.09 27.51
CA ILE A 831 53.44 -16.11 26.63
C ILE A 831 53.25 -17.04 25.42
N LEU A 832 53.10 -16.38 24.26
CA LEU A 832 53.74 -16.69 22.98
C LEU A 832 53.89 -18.19 22.67
N LEU A 833 53.22 -18.66 21.62
CA LEU A 833 53.85 -19.50 20.59
C LEU A 833 52.89 -19.77 19.43
N ARG A 834 53.37 -19.38 18.24
CA ARG A 834 53.17 -20.00 16.91
C ARG A 834 52.09 -19.44 15.99
N TYR A 835 52.63 -18.58 15.11
CA TYR A 835 52.37 -18.37 13.68
C TYR A 835 51.10 -17.66 13.27
#